data_AF-A0A4P7SUN7-F1
#
_entry.id   AF-A0A4P7SUN7-F1
#
_cell.length_a   1.000
_cell.length_b   1.000
_cell.length_c   1.000
_cell.angle_alpha   90.00
_cell.angle_beta   90.00
_cell.angle_gamma   90.00
#
_symmetry.space_group_name_H-M   'P 1'
#
loop_
_entity.id
_entity.type
_entity.pdbx_description
1 polymer ?
#
loop_
_entity_poly.entity_id
_entity_poly.type
_entity_poly.pdbx_seq_one_letter_code
_entity_poly.pdbx_strand_id
1 'polypeptide(L)'
;MKLFRRRGPKGQLIQQTPPASAGRWTGATPPGQSHAVKTRKTNWAAAAAMGTAALLLATFFNAAVLVQPAHAAAPVIVSLTFDDSHVDQVAAAAYMNSKGLHGTFYVPSGFLNSDPVYMNTAQALALQAAGNEIGGHTVTHPDLTLADTAEQQRQICDDRNSLTALGFRITSFAYPFAASSPAIESVVSACGYNSARGLGDILSQNPDSVGLPPAETIPPADPFLTKAPDQVESTWTLQNLEDLTLKAEPGGGWMQYSFHHIGVAGESLSIPTADFNALIDFLAAEQAAGRVTVKTVDQVIGGAVKPLAANGPTPPAPITSGNLLRNPGFETAGSVVGGPPDCWVPGSYGTNTYTTSTVATGHTGTAATQLVMSAYTSGDAKMLPPLDTGQCSPTVTPGHRYTMSAWYTSTAQTQFELYYRMGQGAWHYWTSSPFVLPATTYTQTSWTSPPVPAGATAMSMALTLSSTGTLVTDDYSLTDGLTTPGAFQPITPARLLDTRTSSGPVAPNGTVSFQVGGVNGIPATVSAVTFNLTVANPTSNGFVTAYASGTTRPNASNVNYAKGQIVPNSVTVPVGTDGKVTLFNASVVGTAQLIADVSGYYLSGTVAAPGAFQPIAPTRFLDTRSPTAPPVAAKGTVSFQVGGVSGIPSSVSAVTFNLTVADAKSDGFVTAYASGSAAVPNASNVNYAAGQIVPNSVTVPVGTDGKVALFNASVGTANLIADVSGYYLAGTPTLPGTFQPVAPTRFLDTRTPTPATPATADGTVSFLIGGANGVPTSASAATFNLTVANPTSFGFITAYASGGTLPNASNVNFAKGQIVPNCVTVPIGADGKVNLYNRSNGTTQLIADVSGYFL
;
A
#
# COMPACT_ATOMS: atom_id res chain seq x y z
N MET A 1 7.69 -15.03 -13.11
CA MET A 1 8.86 -14.14 -13.29
C MET A 1 9.89 -14.91 -14.12
N LYS A 2 10.51 -14.36 -15.18
CA LYS A 2 11.48 -15.12 -16.00
C LYS A 2 12.90 -14.66 -15.70
N LEU A 3 13.65 -15.46 -14.93
CA LEU A 3 15.12 -15.36 -14.86
C LEU A 3 15.72 -16.64 -15.46
N PHE A 4 16.27 -16.53 -16.67
CA PHE A 4 17.18 -17.54 -17.21
C PHE A 4 18.61 -17.26 -16.76
N ARG A 5 19.27 -18.29 -16.21
CA ARG A 5 20.64 -18.24 -15.66
C ARG A 5 21.66 -17.72 -16.69
N ARG A 6 22.53 -16.78 -16.27
CA ARG A 6 23.80 -16.51 -16.96
C ARG A 6 24.76 -17.69 -16.78
N ARG A 7 25.06 -18.45 -17.85
CA ARG A 7 26.30 -19.25 -17.92
C ARG A 7 27.42 -18.39 -18.53
N GLY A 8 28.45 -18.10 -17.74
CA GLY A 8 29.67 -17.48 -18.25
C GLY A 8 30.51 -18.47 -19.09
N PRO A 9 31.24 -18.02 -20.13
CA PRO A 9 32.03 -18.91 -20.96
C PRO A 9 33.26 -19.44 -20.22
N LYS A 10 33.48 -20.77 -20.28
CA LYS A 10 34.71 -21.40 -19.81
C LYS A 10 35.87 -21.00 -20.73
N GLY A 11 36.87 -20.30 -20.20
CA GLY A 11 38.04 -19.88 -20.97
C GLY A 11 38.89 -21.06 -21.44
N GLN A 12 39.18 -21.13 -22.73
CA GLN A 12 40.27 -21.97 -23.24
C GLN A 12 41.62 -21.35 -22.87
N LEU A 13 42.57 -22.18 -22.43
CA LEU A 13 43.97 -21.75 -22.33
C LEU A 13 44.54 -21.51 -23.72
N ILE A 14 45.07 -20.31 -23.96
CA ILE A 14 46.02 -20.05 -25.03
C ILE A 14 47.30 -19.53 -24.38
N GLN A 15 48.41 -20.25 -24.59
CA GLN A 15 49.74 -19.78 -24.23
C GLN A 15 50.13 -18.58 -25.10
N GLN A 16 50.49 -17.45 -24.49
CA GLN A 16 51.46 -16.52 -25.09
C GLN A 16 52.44 -16.00 -24.03
N THR A 17 53.71 -15.96 -24.43
CA THR A 17 54.87 -15.55 -23.64
C THR A 17 54.96 -14.03 -23.47
N PRO A 18 55.53 -13.51 -22.36
CA PRO A 18 55.65 -12.08 -22.10
C PRO A 18 56.93 -11.47 -22.71
N PRO A 19 56.94 -10.18 -23.06
CA PRO A 19 58.17 -9.40 -23.21
C PRO A 19 58.66 -8.85 -21.85
N ALA A 20 59.97 -8.68 -21.75
CA ALA A 20 60.66 -8.03 -20.62
C ALA A 20 60.49 -6.47 -20.68
N SER A 21 61.01 -5.62 -19.78
CA SER A 21 62.13 -5.72 -18.83
C SER A 21 62.16 -4.53 -17.86
N ALA A 22 63.05 -4.61 -16.85
CA ALA A 22 63.53 -3.52 -15.97
C ALA A 22 62.57 -2.94 -14.90
N GLY A 23 62.95 -2.83 -13.63
CA GLY A 23 64.16 -3.37 -12.97
C GLY A 23 64.28 -3.04 -11.47
N ARG A 24 65.29 -3.66 -10.82
CA ARG A 24 66.25 -3.08 -9.84
C ARG A 24 65.69 -2.31 -8.60
N TRP A 25 66.08 -2.53 -7.34
CA TRP A 25 67.22 -3.24 -6.70
C TRP A 25 66.87 -3.74 -5.27
N THR A 26 67.37 -4.95 -4.91
CA THR A 26 67.86 -5.49 -3.61
C THR A 26 67.37 -5.03 -2.21
N GLY A 27 67.23 -6.01 -1.30
CA GLY A 27 67.28 -5.80 0.16
C GLY A 27 67.32 -7.08 1.04
N ALA A 28 68.51 -7.65 1.26
CA ALA A 28 68.96 -8.53 2.37
C ALA A 28 68.09 -9.68 2.99
N THR A 29 68.70 -10.87 3.01
CA THR A 29 68.41 -12.08 3.84
C THR A 29 69.45 -12.22 4.98
N PRO A 30 69.53 -13.31 5.80
CA PRO A 30 68.57 -14.20 6.52
C PRO A 30 68.98 -14.23 8.05
N PRO A 31 68.95 -15.32 8.89
CA PRO A 31 68.39 -16.68 8.80
C PRO A 31 67.67 -17.25 10.06
N GLY A 32 67.05 -18.43 9.91
CA GLY A 32 66.55 -19.24 11.03
C GLY A 32 65.93 -20.59 10.66
N GLN A 33 66.76 -21.58 10.30
CA GLN A 33 66.66 -23.06 10.52
C GLN A 33 65.29 -23.79 10.57
N SER A 34 65.09 -25.02 10.08
CA SER A 34 65.96 -25.97 9.35
C SER A 34 65.17 -27.22 8.88
N HIS A 35 65.51 -27.75 7.69
CA HIS A 35 65.69 -29.17 7.30
C HIS A 35 64.85 -30.34 7.89
N ALA A 36 64.62 -31.47 7.20
CA ALA A 36 64.67 -31.84 5.77
C ALA A 36 64.14 -33.28 5.55
N VAL A 37 63.44 -33.48 4.42
CA VAL A 37 63.50 -34.62 3.48
C VAL A 37 64.12 -35.96 3.94
N LYS A 38 63.39 -37.09 3.80
CA LYS A 38 63.76 -38.19 2.87
C LYS A 38 62.73 -39.34 2.73
N THR A 39 62.79 -39.96 1.55
CA THR A 39 62.01 -41.10 1.07
C THR A 39 62.58 -42.46 1.53
N ARG A 40 61.74 -43.52 1.52
CA ARG A 40 62.19 -44.91 1.24
C ARG A 40 61.07 -45.85 0.81
N LYS A 41 61.40 -46.77 -0.11
CA LYS A 41 60.62 -47.97 -0.47
C LYS A 41 60.98 -49.13 0.48
N THR A 42 60.10 -50.13 0.64
CA THR A 42 60.47 -51.57 0.61
C THR A 42 59.24 -52.47 0.50
N ASN A 43 59.37 -53.57 -0.25
CA ASN A 43 58.41 -54.67 -0.34
C ASN A 43 58.61 -55.66 0.82
N TRP A 44 57.54 -56.31 1.29
CA TRP A 44 57.62 -57.64 1.93
C TRP A 44 56.50 -58.54 1.37
N ALA A 45 56.79 -59.84 1.21
CA ALA A 45 55.92 -60.81 0.59
C ALA A 45 55.72 -62.05 1.46
N ALA A 46 54.58 -62.72 1.25
CA ALA A 46 54.28 -64.14 1.47
C ALA A 46 54.56 -64.80 2.83
N ALA A 47 53.52 -65.47 3.33
CA ALA A 47 53.64 -66.71 4.09
C ALA A 47 52.64 -67.74 3.51
N ALA A 48 53.13 -68.96 3.25
CA ALA A 48 52.34 -70.15 2.89
C ALA A 48 52.29 -71.10 4.12
N ALA A 49 51.83 -72.35 4.15
CA ALA A 49 51.28 -73.31 3.18
C ALA A 49 50.58 -74.47 3.96
N MET A 50 49.83 -75.33 3.27
CA MET A 50 49.56 -76.79 3.48
C MET A 50 48.35 -77.13 2.56
N GLY A 51 48.35 -78.05 1.58
CA GLY A 51 48.79 -79.45 1.54
C GLY A 51 47.65 -80.35 2.06
N THR A 52 47.09 -81.39 1.42
CA THR A 52 47.35 -82.25 0.22
C THR A 52 46.03 -83.02 -0.13
N ALA A 53 45.76 -83.75 -1.23
CA ALA A 53 46.27 -83.90 -2.62
C ALA A 53 45.30 -84.86 -3.41
N ALA A 54 45.75 -85.44 -4.55
CA ALA A 54 45.24 -86.65 -5.27
C ALA A 54 44.13 -86.57 -6.35
N LEU A 55 44.59 -86.61 -7.62
CA LEU A 55 44.11 -87.33 -8.83
C LEU A 55 42.59 -87.51 -9.11
N LEU A 56 42.04 -86.96 -10.20
CA LEU A 56 42.14 -87.38 -11.63
C LEU A 56 41.30 -88.62 -12.02
N LEU A 57 40.14 -88.39 -12.65
CA LEU A 57 39.70 -89.15 -13.82
C LEU A 57 38.82 -88.27 -14.76
N ALA A 58 39.23 -88.30 -16.03
CA ALA A 58 38.57 -87.99 -17.30
C ALA A 58 37.05 -88.25 -17.41
N THR A 59 36.26 -87.69 -18.35
CA THR A 59 36.41 -86.60 -19.36
C THR A 59 35.01 -86.32 -19.97
N PHE A 60 34.81 -85.15 -20.60
CA PHE A 60 33.67 -84.79 -21.49
C PHE A 60 32.23 -84.87 -20.91
N PHE A 61 31.65 -83.70 -20.61
CA PHE A 61 30.35 -83.31 -21.18
C PHE A 61 30.14 -81.79 -21.08
N ASN A 62 29.79 -81.17 -22.22
CA ASN A 62 29.24 -79.82 -22.43
C ASN A 62 29.88 -78.60 -21.75
N ALA A 63 30.31 -77.66 -22.60
CA ALA A 63 30.49 -76.26 -22.25
C ALA A 63 29.14 -75.60 -21.94
N ALA A 64 28.66 -75.76 -20.71
CA ALA A 64 27.69 -74.82 -20.15
C ALA A 64 28.44 -73.51 -19.87
N VAL A 65 28.31 -72.54 -20.79
CA VAL A 65 28.60 -71.15 -20.45
C VAL A 65 27.70 -70.80 -19.27
N LEU A 66 28.30 -70.58 -18.11
CA LEU A 66 27.63 -69.89 -17.00
C LEU A 66 27.41 -68.45 -17.44
N VAL A 67 26.35 -68.25 -18.23
CA VAL A 67 25.74 -66.95 -18.42
C VAL A 67 25.30 -66.55 -17.02
N GLN A 68 26.06 -65.66 -16.40
CA GLN A 68 25.55 -64.92 -15.24
C GLN A 68 24.21 -64.33 -15.70
N PRO A 69 23.13 -64.47 -14.93
CA PRO A 69 21.88 -63.80 -15.28
C PRO A 69 22.24 -62.33 -15.47
N ALA A 70 21.93 -61.79 -16.64
CA ALA A 70 22.05 -60.36 -16.86
C ALA A 70 21.26 -59.72 -15.72
N HIS A 71 21.93 -58.93 -14.88
CA HIS A 71 21.22 -58.13 -13.89
C HIS A 71 20.26 -57.27 -14.70
N ALA A 72 18.95 -57.52 -14.56
CA ALA A 72 17.96 -56.62 -15.10
C ALA A 72 18.32 -55.23 -14.57
N ALA A 73 18.48 -54.26 -15.48
CA ALA A 73 18.76 -52.89 -15.10
C ALA A 73 17.70 -52.47 -14.08
N ALA A 74 18.11 -51.82 -13.00
CA ALA A 74 17.15 -51.36 -11.99
C ALA A 74 16.14 -50.43 -12.69
N PRO A 75 14.82 -50.60 -12.47
CA PRO A 75 13.83 -49.80 -13.17
C PRO A 75 14.06 -48.32 -12.92
N VAL A 76 13.83 -47.50 -13.94
CA VAL A 76 13.98 -46.04 -13.82
C VAL A 76 12.96 -45.53 -12.82
N ILE A 77 13.42 -44.80 -11.81
CA ILE A 77 12.53 -44.11 -10.89
C ILE A 77 12.13 -42.78 -11.53
N VAL A 78 10.83 -42.53 -11.64
CA VAL A 78 10.28 -41.26 -12.14
C VAL A 78 9.61 -40.53 -10.98
N SER A 79 10.00 -39.28 -10.75
CA SER A 79 9.30 -38.37 -9.85
C SER A 79 8.61 -37.28 -10.65
N LEU A 80 7.30 -37.17 -10.44
CA LEU A 80 6.46 -36.12 -11.02
C LEU A 80 6.39 -34.99 -9.99
N THR A 81 7.05 -33.87 -10.29
CA THR A 81 7.18 -32.74 -9.37
C THR A 81 6.47 -31.51 -9.91
N PHE A 82 5.85 -30.73 -9.02
CA PHE A 82 5.01 -29.59 -9.36
C PHE A 82 5.43 -28.38 -8.52
N ASP A 83 5.76 -27.27 -9.17
CA ASP A 83 6.32 -26.07 -8.53
C ASP A 83 5.23 -24.98 -8.37
N ASP A 84 5.53 -23.86 -7.70
CA ASP A 84 4.65 -22.67 -7.55
C ASP A 84 3.26 -22.84 -6.89
N SER A 85 2.82 -24.06 -6.53
CA SER A 85 1.55 -24.33 -5.84
C SER A 85 0.25 -23.90 -6.55
N HIS A 86 0.25 -23.83 -7.88
CA HIS A 86 -0.91 -23.40 -8.66
C HIS A 86 -2.12 -24.34 -8.53
N VAL A 87 -3.33 -23.77 -8.50
CA VAL A 87 -4.56 -24.53 -8.24
C VAL A 87 -4.93 -25.51 -9.37
N ASP A 88 -4.47 -25.27 -10.61
CA ASP A 88 -4.69 -26.16 -11.74
C ASP A 88 -4.05 -27.56 -11.54
N GLN A 89 -3.00 -27.63 -10.71
CA GLN A 89 -2.30 -28.86 -10.36
C GLN A 89 -3.14 -29.84 -9.53
N VAL A 90 -4.19 -29.36 -8.83
CA VAL A 90 -5.07 -30.21 -8.01
C VAL A 90 -5.83 -31.24 -8.86
N ALA A 91 -6.26 -30.86 -10.07
CA ALA A 91 -6.92 -31.77 -10.99
C ALA A 91 -5.95 -32.80 -11.59
N ALA A 92 -4.72 -32.38 -11.89
CA ALA A 92 -3.65 -33.24 -12.36
C ALA A 92 -3.25 -34.30 -11.31
N ALA A 93 -3.13 -33.88 -10.05
CA ALA A 93 -2.90 -34.78 -8.92
C ALA A 93 -4.04 -35.79 -8.75
N ALA A 94 -5.31 -35.36 -8.89
CA ALA A 94 -6.46 -36.26 -8.84
C ALA A 94 -6.41 -37.32 -9.95
N TYR A 95 -5.98 -36.96 -11.17
CA TYR A 95 -5.79 -37.94 -12.26
C TYR A 95 -4.67 -38.93 -11.96
N MET A 96 -3.49 -38.45 -11.51
CA MET A 96 -2.38 -39.32 -11.05
C MET A 96 -2.82 -40.30 -9.96
N ASN A 97 -3.46 -39.81 -8.90
CA ASN A 97 -3.93 -40.62 -7.79
C ASN A 97 -4.92 -41.70 -8.27
N SER A 98 -5.75 -41.42 -9.29
CA SER A 98 -6.68 -42.40 -9.88
C SER A 98 -5.97 -43.58 -10.58
N LYS A 99 -4.69 -43.42 -10.95
CA LYS A 99 -3.83 -44.45 -11.54
C LYS A 99 -2.88 -45.09 -10.52
N GLY A 100 -2.99 -44.73 -9.23
CA GLY A 100 -2.09 -45.18 -8.17
C GLY A 100 -0.69 -44.55 -8.23
N LEU A 101 -0.57 -43.39 -8.89
CA LEU A 101 0.68 -42.63 -8.99
C LEU A 101 0.62 -41.40 -8.06
N HIS A 102 1.74 -41.02 -7.46
CA HIS A 102 1.85 -39.89 -6.54
C HIS A 102 3.01 -38.97 -6.94
N GLY A 103 2.88 -37.68 -6.65
CA GLY A 103 3.84 -36.63 -6.99
C GLY A 103 4.35 -35.86 -5.78
N THR A 104 5.25 -34.92 -6.04
CA THR A 104 5.83 -34.01 -5.04
C THR A 104 5.50 -32.57 -5.43
N PHE A 105 4.80 -31.85 -4.56
CA PHE A 105 4.35 -30.48 -4.80
C PHE A 105 5.23 -29.54 -3.96
N TYR A 106 6.11 -28.78 -4.63
CA TYR A 106 6.97 -27.78 -4.03
C TYR A 106 6.19 -26.48 -3.88
N VAL A 107 5.86 -26.16 -2.64
CA VAL A 107 4.88 -25.11 -2.30
C VAL A 107 5.59 -23.93 -1.65
N PRO A 108 5.51 -22.72 -2.24
CA PRO A 108 5.89 -21.51 -1.53
C PRO A 108 4.87 -21.22 -0.42
N SER A 109 5.29 -21.24 0.85
CA SER A 109 4.38 -21.04 2.00
C SER A 109 3.58 -19.74 1.93
N GLY A 110 4.18 -18.67 1.40
CA GLY A 110 3.53 -17.37 1.24
C GLY A 110 2.48 -17.30 0.13
N PHE A 111 2.40 -18.31 -0.75
CA PHE A 111 1.40 -18.40 -1.82
C PHE A 111 0.13 -19.17 -1.39
N LEU A 112 0.23 -20.04 -0.38
CA LEU A 112 -0.95 -20.76 0.12
C LEU A 112 -2.01 -19.78 0.65
N ASN A 113 -3.23 -19.89 0.13
CA ASN A 113 -4.39 -19.05 0.46
C ASN A 113 -4.24 -17.55 0.09
N SER A 114 -3.20 -17.13 -0.64
CA SER A 114 -3.00 -15.71 -0.95
C SER A 114 -3.91 -15.19 -2.06
N ASP A 115 -4.19 -16.03 -3.06
CA ASP A 115 -4.96 -15.70 -4.27
C ASP A 115 -5.68 -16.97 -4.79
N PRO A 116 -6.89 -16.86 -5.36
CA PRO A 116 -7.59 -17.98 -6.01
C PRO A 116 -6.82 -18.76 -7.09
N VAL A 117 -5.73 -18.23 -7.68
CA VAL A 117 -4.88 -18.98 -8.63
C VAL A 117 -3.93 -19.97 -7.95
N TYR A 118 -3.74 -19.87 -6.64
CA TYR A 118 -2.92 -20.77 -5.84
C TYR A 118 -3.77 -21.71 -5.00
N MET A 119 -3.19 -22.84 -4.58
CA MET A 119 -3.83 -23.75 -3.66
C MET A 119 -4.13 -23.09 -2.30
N ASN A 120 -5.27 -23.40 -1.72
CA ASN A 120 -5.50 -23.18 -0.30
C ASN A 120 -4.95 -24.35 0.54
N THR A 121 -4.76 -24.13 1.84
CA THR A 121 -4.18 -25.15 2.75
C THR A 121 -5.00 -26.44 2.77
N ALA A 122 -6.33 -26.38 2.62
CA ALA A 122 -7.17 -27.59 2.61
C ALA A 122 -6.96 -28.44 1.35
N GLN A 123 -6.74 -27.81 0.18
CA GLN A 123 -6.38 -28.51 -1.05
C GLN A 123 -5.01 -29.19 -0.92
N ALA A 124 -3.99 -28.47 -0.45
CA ALA A 124 -2.66 -29.04 -0.23
C ALA A 124 -2.66 -30.18 0.82
N LEU A 125 -3.45 -30.05 1.90
CA LEU A 125 -3.63 -31.14 2.89
C LEU A 125 -4.34 -32.35 2.28
N ALA A 126 -5.29 -32.15 1.36
CA ALA A 126 -5.92 -33.24 0.63
C ALA A 126 -4.94 -33.96 -0.33
N LEU A 127 -4.01 -33.24 -0.96
CA LEU A 127 -2.92 -33.87 -1.74
C LEU A 127 -2.06 -34.77 -0.85
N GLN A 128 -1.63 -34.26 0.31
CA GLN A 128 -0.85 -35.03 1.28
C GLN A 128 -1.60 -36.27 1.80
N ALA A 129 -2.89 -36.10 2.16
CA ALA A 129 -3.74 -37.20 2.61
C ALA A 129 -3.99 -38.26 1.52
N ALA A 130 -3.92 -37.89 0.25
CA ALA A 130 -3.99 -38.79 -0.90
C ALA A 130 -2.67 -39.50 -1.24
N GLY A 131 -1.60 -39.32 -0.44
CA GLY A 131 -0.31 -39.98 -0.62
C GLY A 131 0.75 -39.19 -1.40
N ASN A 132 0.45 -37.94 -1.77
CA ASN A 132 1.42 -37.05 -2.41
C ASN A 132 2.32 -36.39 -1.36
N GLU A 133 3.48 -35.93 -1.79
CA GLU A 133 4.43 -35.20 -0.94
C GLU A 133 4.25 -33.69 -1.10
N ILE A 134 4.41 -32.96 0.00
CA ILE A 134 4.56 -31.50 -0.01
C ILE A 134 6.01 -31.17 0.35
N GLY A 135 6.69 -30.45 -0.52
CA GLY A 135 8.05 -29.94 -0.33
C GLY A 135 8.07 -28.42 -0.16
N GLY A 136 9.16 -27.88 0.37
CA GLY A 136 9.35 -26.42 0.51
C GLY A 136 9.84 -25.77 -0.79
N HIS A 137 9.48 -24.51 -1.00
CA HIS A 137 9.86 -23.75 -2.20
C HIS A 137 10.09 -22.25 -1.94
N THR A 138 10.47 -21.92 -0.71
CA THR A 138 10.67 -20.56 -0.16
C THR A 138 9.40 -19.77 0.14
N VAL A 139 9.51 -18.73 0.98
CA VAL A 139 8.35 -17.92 1.38
C VAL A 139 7.79 -17.08 0.22
N THR A 140 8.65 -16.44 -0.59
CA THR A 140 8.24 -15.48 -1.63
C THR A 140 8.71 -15.82 -3.06
N HIS A 141 9.31 -17.00 -3.27
CA HIS A 141 9.91 -17.44 -4.53
C HIS A 141 10.96 -16.46 -5.13
N PRO A 142 11.96 -15.97 -4.36
CA PRO A 142 13.04 -15.14 -4.90
C PRO A 142 14.17 -15.98 -5.51
N ASP A 143 14.98 -15.38 -6.37
CA ASP A 143 16.29 -15.93 -6.72
C ASP A 143 17.22 -15.81 -5.50
N LEU A 144 17.47 -16.93 -4.84
CA LEU A 144 18.29 -17.02 -3.63
C LEU A 144 19.76 -16.60 -3.86
N THR A 145 20.25 -16.60 -5.12
CA THR A 145 21.60 -16.13 -5.46
C THR A 145 21.72 -14.61 -5.51
N LEU A 146 20.59 -13.89 -5.52
CA LEU A 146 20.52 -12.43 -5.42
C LEU A 146 20.17 -11.95 -4.01
N ALA A 147 19.78 -12.85 -3.11
CA ALA A 147 19.51 -12.61 -1.70
C ALA A 147 20.79 -12.71 -0.85
N ASP A 148 20.87 -11.98 0.26
CA ASP A 148 21.93 -12.20 1.26
C ASP A 148 21.63 -13.43 2.15
N THR A 149 22.59 -13.81 2.99
CA THR A 149 22.45 -14.99 3.86
C THR A 149 21.32 -14.90 4.88
N ALA A 150 20.95 -13.70 5.35
CA ALA A 150 19.86 -13.54 6.31
C ALA A 150 18.49 -13.70 5.62
N GLU A 151 18.34 -13.16 4.40
CA GLU A 151 17.15 -13.39 3.59
C GLU A 151 17.07 -14.83 3.08
N GLN A 152 18.18 -15.45 2.65
CA GLN A 152 18.23 -16.88 2.34
C GLN A 152 17.73 -17.73 3.52
N GLN A 153 18.18 -17.43 4.74
CA GLN A 153 17.73 -18.14 5.94
C GLN A 153 16.24 -17.96 6.21
N ARG A 154 15.70 -16.73 6.15
CA ARG A 154 14.24 -16.51 6.29
C ARG A 154 13.46 -17.26 5.22
N GLN A 155 13.85 -17.09 3.96
CA GLN A 155 13.19 -17.72 2.82
C GLN A 155 13.16 -19.24 2.92
N ILE A 156 14.20 -19.90 3.43
CA ILE A 156 14.29 -21.36 3.46
C ILE A 156 13.76 -21.97 4.78
N CYS A 157 14.14 -21.40 5.93
CA CYS A 157 13.74 -21.92 7.25
C CYS A 157 12.30 -21.54 7.60
N ASP A 158 11.89 -20.28 7.37
CA ASP A 158 10.53 -19.82 7.75
C ASP A 158 9.48 -20.49 6.86
N ASP A 159 9.83 -20.80 5.61
CA ASP A 159 9.00 -21.60 4.69
C ASP A 159 8.73 -23.00 5.25
N ARG A 160 9.78 -23.73 5.61
CA ARG A 160 9.67 -25.06 6.22
C ARG A 160 8.85 -25.04 7.50
N ASN A 161 9.11 -24.05 8.35
CA ASN A 161 8.46 -23.90 9.64
C ASN A 161 6.98 -23.54 9.48
N SER A 162 6.64 -22.67 8.53
CA SER A 162 5.26 -22.28 8.21
C SER A 162 4.47 -23.45 7.63
N LEU A 163 5.02 -24.18 6.65
CA LEU A 163 4.39 -25.39 6.11
C LEU A 163 4.20 -26.46 7.19
N THR A 164 5.20 -26.68 8.05
CA THR A 164 5.05 -27.66 9.14
C THR A 164 3.99 -27.23 10.16
N ALA A 165 3.88 -25.93 10.46
CA ALA A 165 2.83 -25.39 11.33
C ALA A 165 1.41 -25.54 10.74
N LEU A 166 1.28 -25.62 9.41
CA LEU A 166 0.03 -25.95 8.71
C LEU A 166 -0.29 -27.45 8.67
N GLY A 167 0.58 -28.32 9.23
CA GLY A 167 0.39 -29.77 9.30
C GLY A 167 1.05 -30.57 8.18
N PHE A 168 1.95 -29.96 7.39
CA PHE A 168 2.68 -30.66 6.34
C PHE A 168 3.93 -31.40 6.85
N ARG A 169 4.23 -32.56 6.26
CA ARG A 169 5.44 -33.35 6.49
C ARG A 169 6.52 -32.91 5.50
N ILE A 170 7.30 -31.89 5.87
CA ILE A 170 8.30 -31.30 4.96
C ILE A 170 9.69 -31.95 5.12
N THR A 171 10.14 -32.64 4.07
CA THR A 171 11.48 -33.25 3.95
C THR A 171 12.27 -32.81 2.72
N SER A 172 11.63 -32.52 1.57
CA SER A 172 12.31 -32.07 0.34
C SER A 172 12.14 -30.56 0.08
N PHE A 173 13.03 -30.01 -0.74
CA PHE A 173 13.04 -28.62 -1.19
C PHE A 173 13.28 -28.53 -2.71
N ALA A 174 12.82 -27.46 -3.36
CA ALA A 174 13.27 -27.09 -4.70
C ALA A 174 13.78 -25.65 -4.71
N TYR A 175 14.88 -25.38 -5.41
CA TYR A 175 15.37 -24.01 -5.56
C TYR A 175 14.52 -23.26 -6.60
N PRO A 176 13.93 -22.10 -6.26
CA PRO A 176 13.38 -21.17 -7.26
C PRO A 176 14.38 -20.94 -8.39
N PHE A 177 13.91 -21.02 -9.64
CA PHE A 177 14.74 -20.87 -10.85
C PHE A 177 15.95 -21.83 -10.96
N ALA A 178 15.98 -22.92 -10.18
CA ALA A 178 17.15 -23.76 -9.95
C ALA A 178 18.43 -22.98 -9.53
N ALA A 179 18.24 -21.82 -8.90
CA ALA A 179 19.32 -20.90 -8.54
C ALA A 179 19.91 -21.26 -7.17
N SER A 180 21.00 -22.04 -7.19
CA SER A 180 21.75 -22.46 -5.99
C SER A 180 23.25 -22.10 -6.04
N SER A 181 23.87 -22.18 -4.86
CA SER A 181 25.31 -22.22 -4.62
C SER A 181 25.61 -23.05 -3.36
N PRO A 182 26.86 -23.51 -3.12
CA PRO A 182 27.21 -24.30 -1.93
C PRO A 182 26.88 -23.66 -0.58
N ALA A 183 26.81 -22.32 -0.51
CA ALA A 183 26.36 -21.62 0.68
C ALA A 183 24.84 -21.77 0.90
N ILE A 184 24.04 -21.70 -0.17
CA ILE A 184 22.59 -21.86 -0.14
C ILE A 184 22.23 -23.33 0.16
N GLU A 185 22.91 -24.29 -0.47
CA GLU A 185 22.83 -25.73 -0.17
C GLU A 185 23.07 -26.02 1.32
N SER A 186 24.07 -25.35 1.92
CA SER A 186 24.36 -25.43 3.35
C SER A 186 23.22 -24.87 4.22
N VAL A 187 22.56 -23.79 3.80
CA VAL A 187 21.38 -23.24 4.49
C VAL A 187 20.19 -24.20 4.40
N VAL A 188 19.92 -24.81 3.23
CA VAL A 188 18.84 -25.80 3.07
C VAL A 188 19.05 -27.02 3.98
N SER A 189 20.28 -27.52 4.05
CA SER A 189 20.65 -28.60 4.98
C SER A 189 20.45 -28.19 6.45
N ALA A 190 20.87 -26.96 6.81
CA ALA A 190 20.75 -26.43 8.17
C ALA A 190 19.29 -26.14 8.60
N CYS A 191 18.41 -25.72 7.68
CA CYS A 191 16.98 -25.55 7.92
C CYS A 191 16.23 -26.89 8.12
N GLY A 192 16.90 -28.03 7.89
CA GLY A 192 16.39 -29.37 8.21
C GLY A 192 15.67 -30.07 7.07
N TYR A 193 15.95 -29.70 5.83
CA TYR A 193 15.55 -30.52 4.66
C TYR A 193 16.49 -31.73 4.51
N ASN A 194 16.02 -32.78 3.84
CA ASN A 194 16.75 -34.01 3.53
C ASN A 194 17.36 -33.97 2.11
N SER A 195 16.73 -33.24 1.20
CA SER A 195 17.20 -33.04 -0.17
C SER A 195 16.77 -31.68 -0.74
N ALA A 196 17.40 -31.28 -1.85
CA ALA A 196 16.99 -30.13 -2.64
C ALA A 196 17.21 -30.34 -4.15
N ARG A 197 16.20 -29.96 -4.97
CA ARG A 197 16.15 -30.20 -6.42
C ARG A 197 16.70 -29.02 -7.24
N GLY A 198 17.66 -29.30 -8.12
CA GLY A 198 18.08 -28.42 -9.24
C GLY A 198 17.28 -28.68 -10.52
N LEU A 199 17.74 -28.15 -11.67
CA LEU A 199 17.18 -28.37 -13.03
C LEU A 199 18.27 -28.17 -14.09
N GLY A 200 18.14 -28.85 -15.24
CA GLY A 200 19.01 -28.66 -16.42
C GLY A 200 20.38 -29.35 -16.35
N ASP A 201 20.52 -30.38 -15.52
CA ASP A 201 21.78 -31.07 -15.23
C ASP A 201 21.80 -32.56 -15.66
N ILE A 202 20.67 -33.08 -16.14
CA ILE A 202 20.56 -34.33 -16.92
C ILE A 202 19.92 -34.06 -18.30
N LEU A 203 19.90 -35.07 -19.16
CA LEU A 203 19.33 -34.99 -20.52
C LEU A 203 17.88 -34.45 -20.50
N SER A 204 17.58 -33.53 -21.41
CA SER A 204 16.27 -32.88 -21.55
C SER A 204 15.89 -32.70 -23.04
N GLN A 205 14.83 -31.95 -23.33
CA GLN A 205 14.52 -31.53 -24.71
C GLN A 205 15.33 -30.32 -25.18
N ASN A 206 16.07 -29.65 -24.29
CA ASN A 206 16.99 -28.60 -24.69
C ASN A 206 18.15 -29.24 -25.50
N PRO A 207 18.41 -28.81 -26.75
CA PRO A 207 19.53 -29.33 -27.54
C PRO A 207 20.90 -29.19 -26.85
N ASP A 208 21.07 -28.21 -25.96
CA ASP A 208 22.29 -27.99 -25.19
C ASP A 208 22.51 -29.05 -24.08
N SER A 209 21.51 -29.90 -23.80
CA SER A 209 21.62 -31.01 -22.85
C SER A 209 22.29 -32.27 -23.43
N VAL A 210 22.56 -32.29 -24.75
CA VAL A 210 23.17 -33.45 -25.42
C VAL A 210 24.55 -33.75 -24.84
N GLY A 211 24.69 -34.94 -24.24
CA GLY A 211 25.91 -35.38 -23.56
C GLY A 211 25.86 -35.32 -22.03
N LEU A 212 24.78 -34.76 -21.45
CA LEU A 212 24.44 -34.97 -20.04
C LEU A 212 23.94 -36.41 -19.82
N PRO A 213 24.09 -36.99 -18.61
CA PRO A 213 23.57 -38.32 -18.31
C PRO A 213 22.04 -38.38 -18.48
N PRO A 214 21.44 -39.54 -18.80
CA PRO A 214 19.99 -39.64 -19.02
C PRO A 214 19.16 -39.62 -17.73
N ALA A 215 19.79 -39.84 -16.58
CA ALA A 215 19.16 -39.90 -15.27
C ALA A 215 20.18 -39.53 -14.16
N GLU A 216 19.67 -39.10 -13.00
CA GLU A 216 20.46 -38.93 -11.77
C GLU A 216 20.74 -40.29 -11.10
N THR A 217 21.80 -40.39 -10.31
CA THR A 217 22.12 -41.61 -9.57
C THR A 217 21.22 -41.80 -8.35
N ILE A 218 21.05 -43.06 -7.91
CA ILE A 218 20.40 -43.39 -6.63
C ILE A 218 21.41 -44.17 -5.79
N PRO A 219 21.87 -43.65 -4.63
CA PRO A 219 21.61 -42.29 -4.12
C PRO A 219 22.20 -41.20 -5.03
N PRO A 220 21.69 -39.95 -4.96
CA PRO A 220 22.28 -38.83 -5.68
C PRO A 220 23.69 -38.51 -5.14
N ALA A 221 24.57 -38.01 -6.01
CA ALA A 221 25.93 -37.63 -5.62
C ALA A 221 25.95 -36.47 -4.61
N ASP A 222 24.98 -35.55 -4.72
CA ASP A 222 24.69 -34.53 -3.72
C ASP A 222 23.17 -34.51 -3.47
N PRO A 223 22.69 -34.84 -2.26
CA PRO A 223 21.26 -34.77 -1.95
C PRO A 223 20.73 -33.33 -1.92
N PHE A 224 21.57 -32.31 -1.71
CA PHE A 224 21.17 -30.90 -1.70
C PHE A 224 21.30 -30.21 -3.07
N LEU A 225 21.71 -30.95 -4.10
CA LEU A 225 21.66 -30.50 -5.50
C LEU A 225 21.34 -31.70 -6.40
N THR A 226 20.17 -32.30 -6.21
CA THR A 226 19.72 -33.43 -7.04
C THR A 226 19.42 -32.96 -8.46
N LYS A 227 19.92 -33.68 -9.45
CA LYS A 227 19.76 -33.30 -10.85
C LYS A 227 18.42 -33.71 -11.43
N ALA A 228 17.95 -32.91 -12.38
CA ALA A 228 16.71 -33.06 -13.10
C ALA A 228 16.89 -32.51 -14.54
N PRO A 229 16.00 -32.84 -15.49
CA PRO A 229 15.96 -32.19 -16.79
C PRO A 229 15.66 -30.69 -16.61
N ASP A 230 15.65 -29.92 -17.70
CA ASP A 230 15.00 -28.59 -17.69
C ASP A 230 13.49 -28.73 -17.36
N GLN A 231 12.84 -27.68 -16.85
CA GLN A 231 11.40 -27.72 -16.60
C GLN A 231 10.60 -27.94 -17.90
N VAL A 232 9.41 -28.52 -17.77
CA VAL A 232 8.51 -28.78 -18.91
C VAL A 232 7.95 -27.46 -19.42
N GLU A 233 8.28 -27.12 -20.68
CA GLU A 233 7.77 -25.94 -21.36
C GLU A 233 6.56 -26.27 -22.24
N SER A 234 5.79 -25.24 -22.64
CA SER A 234 4.64 -25.36 -23.56
C SER A 234 5.00 -25.80 -24.98
N THR A 235 6.29 -26.03 -25.26
CA THR A 235 6.84 -26.55 -26.52
C THR A 235 7.09 -28.06 -26.47
N TRP A 236 7.04 -28.68 -25.29
CA TRP A 236 7.27 -30.12 -25.11
C TRP A 236 5.99 -30.90 -25.38
N THR A 237 6.09 -31.99 -26.15
CA THR A 237 4.97 -32.89 -26.45
C THR A 237 4.98 -34.14 -25.58
N LEU A 238 3.89 -34.92 -25.58
CA LEU A 238 3.85 -36.26 -24.98
C LEU A 238 5.03 -37.13 -25.44
N GLN A 239 5.29 -37.22 -26.75
CA GLN A 239 6.37 -38.04 -27.31
C GLN A 239 7.74 -37.62 -26.77
N ASN A 240 7.95 -36.32 -26.55
CA ASN A 240 9.20 -35.82 -25.97
C ASN A 240 9.42 -36.32 -24.53
N LEU A 241 8.36 -36.50 -23.76
CA LEU A 241 8.41 -36.98 -22.39
C LEU A 241 8.59 -38.50 -22.35
N GLU A 242 7.84 -39.25 -23.16
CA GLU A 242 8.01 -40.70 -23.34
C GLU A 242 9.45 -41.05 -23.79
N ASP A 243 9.96 -40.37 -24.82
CA ASP A 243 11.31 -40.55 -25.37
C ASP A 243 12.41 -40.31 -24.32
N LEU A 244 12.22 -39.34 -23.41
CA LEU A 244 13.17 -39.09 -22.33
C LEU A 244 13.14 -40.25 -21.33
N THR A 245 11.95 -40.64 -20.86
CA THR A 245 11.78 -41.76 -19.91
C THR A 245 12.44 -43.04 -20.44
N LEU A 246 12.20 -43.40 -21.70
CA LEU A 246 12.75 -44.59 -22.32
C LEU A 246 14.27 -44.53 -22.55
N LYS A 247 14.85 -43.33 -22.76
CA LYS A 247 16.32 -43.17 -22.88
C LYS A 247 17.06 -43.44 -21.57
N ALA A 248 16.40 -43.33 -20.42
CA ALA A 248 16.98 -43.69 -19.13
C ALA A 248 16.92 -45.21 -18.84
N GLU A 249 15.95 -45.94 -19.42
CA GLU A 249 15.69 -47.36 -19.10
C GLU A 249 16.94 -48.26 -19.10
N PRO A 250 17.85 -48.20 -20.10
CA PRO A 250 18.98 -49.13 -20.16
C PRO A 250 20.02 -48.95 -19.03
N GLY A 251 20.02 -47.80 -18.35
CA GLY A 251 20.92 -47.49 -17.23
C GLY A 251 20.24 -47.44 -15.86
N GLY A 252 18.90 -47.41 -15.81
CA GLY A 252 18.16 -47.09 -14.59
C GLY A 252 18.41 -45.67 -14.10
N GLY A 253 18.31 -45.46 -12.79
CA GLY A 253 18.52 -44.16 -12.15
C GLY A 253 17.22 -43.42 -11.86
N TRP A 254 17.31 -42.10 -11.70
CA TRP A 254 16.21 -41.22 -11.28
C TRP A 254 15.97 -40.06 -12.24
N MET A 255 14.71 -39.84 -12.59
CA MET A 255 14.25 -38.77 -13.46
C MET A 255 13.19 -37.93 -12.74
N GLN A 256 13.37 -36.61 -12.70
CA GLN A 256 12.51 -35.69 -11.96
C GLN A 256 11.87 -34.69 -12.92
N TYR A 257 10.67 -34.97 -13.42
CA TYR A 257 9.94 -34.02 -14.26
C TYR A 257 9.37 -32.90 -13.40
N SER A 258 9.45 -31.65 -13.89
CA SER A 258 9.02 -30.46 -13.16
C SER A 258 8.00 -29.67 -13.97
N PHE A 259 6.76 -29.62 -13.47
CA PHE A 259 5.61 -28.95 -14.08
C PHE A 259 5.24 -27.69 -13.27
N HIS A 260 4.78 -26.63 -13.93
CA HIS A 260 4.32 -25.42 -13.26
C HIS A 260 2.81 -25.20 -13.49
N HIS A 261 2.33 -25.41 -14.72
CA HIS A 261 0.91 -25.32 -15.08
C HIS A 261 0.43 -26.53 -15.89
N ILE A 262 -0.85 -26.87 -15.73
CA ILE A 262 -1.54 -27.94 -16.45
C ILE A 262 -2.79 -27.37 -17.14
N GLY A 263 -2.76 -27.28 -18.48
CA GLY A 263 -3.89 -26.85 -19.31
C GLY A 263 -4.16 -25.34 -19.36
N VAL A 264 -3.22 -24.50 -18.90
CA VAL A 264 -3.37 -23.05 -18.90
C VAL A 264 -2.93 -22.46 -20.24
N ALA A 265 -3.90 -22.02 -21.04
CA ALA A 265 -3.64 -21.52 -22.39
C ALA A 265 -2.84 -20.21 -22.39
N GLY A 266 -1.75 -20.17 -23.14
CA GLY A 266 -0.87 -19.00 -23.28
C GLY A 266 0.31 -18.96 -22.31
N GLU A 267 0.32 -19.81 -21.26
CA GLU A 267 1.44 -19.89 -20.33
C GLU A 267 2.60 -20.73 -20.87
N SER A 268 3.82 -20.18 -20.83
CA SER A 268 4.99 -20.82 -21.45
C SER A 268 5.52 -22.05 -20.70
N LEU A 269 5.06 -22.30 -19.48
CA LEU A 269 5.38 -23.48 -18.65
C LEU A 269 4.14 -24.36 -18.40
N SER A 270 3.17 -24.32 -19.33
CA SER A 270 1.98 -25.16 -19.30
C SER A 270 2.04 -26.31 -20.31
N ILE A 271 1.85 -27.53 -19.84
CA ILE A 271 1.55 -28.71 -20.69
C ILE A 271 0.03 -28.82 -20.91
N PRO A 272 -0.47 -29.27 -22.08
CA PRO A 272 -1.90 -29.56 -22.25
C PRO A 272 -2.39 -30.67 -21.30
N THR A 273 -3.60 -30.52 -20.75
CA THR A 273 -4.19 -31.54 -19.84
C THR A 273 -4.30 -32.92 -20.49
N ALA A 274 -4.55 -32.98 -21.81
CA ALA A 274 -4.62 -34.23 -22.55
C ALA A 274 -3.25 -34.95 -22.59
N ASP A 275 -2.17 -34.21 -22.90
CA ASP A 275 -0.81 -34.74 -22.98
C ASP A 275 -0.29 -35.13 -21.60
N PHE A 276 -0.59 -34.33 -20.56
CA PHE A 276 -0.30 -34.70 -19.18
C PHE A 276 -1.01 -36.01 -18.79
N ASN A 277 -2.32 -36.12 -19.01
CA ASN A 277 -3.06 -37.34 -18.68
C ASN A 277 -2.54 -38.56 -19.46
N ALA A 278 -2.19 -38.40 -20.74
CA ALA A 278 -1.59 -39.46 -21.54
C ALA A 278 -0.20 -39.89 -21.01
N LEU A 279 0.63 -38.96 -20.51
CA LEU A 279 1.88 -39.29 -19.83
C LEU A 279 1.64 -40.09 -18.55
N ILE A 280 0.61 -39.74 -17.77
CA ILE A 280 0.25 -40.51 -16.56
C ILE A 280 -0.20 -41.93 -16.93
N ASP A 281 -0.97 -42.10 -18.01
CA ASP A 281 -1.37 -43.41 -18.53
C ASP A 281 -0.18 -44.24 -19.03
N PHE A 282 0.75 -43.61 -19.75
CA PHE A 282 2.03 -44.21 -20.14
C PHE A 282 2.82 -44.68 -18.91
N LEU A 283 3.10 -43.79 -17.95
CA LEU A 283 3.88 -44.13 -16.76
C LEU A 283 3.22 -45.23 -15.90
N ALA A 284 1.89 -45.28 -15.83
CA ALA A 284 1.17 -46.36 -15.18
C ALA A 284 1.33 -47.71 -15.90
N ALA A 285 1.30 -47.71 -17.24
CA ALA A 285 1.55 -48.90 -18.04
C ALA A 285 3.01 -49.38 -17.95
N GLU A 286 3.98 -48.46 -18.00
CA GLU A 286 5.40 -48.75 -17.83
C GLU A 286 5.73 -49.30 -16.43
N GLN A 287 5.04 -48.80 -15.40
CA GLN A 287 5.16 -49.31 -14.03
C GLN A 287 4.53 -50.71 -13.90
N ALA A 288 3.39 -50.96 -14.53
CA ALA A 288 2.79 -52.30 -14.59
C ALA A 288 3.67 -53.30 -15.38
N ALA A 289 4.43 -52.82 -16.36
CA ALA A 289 5.44 -53.60 -17.08
C ALA A 289 6.75 -53.79 -16.30
N GLY A 290 6.94 -53.11 -15.16
CA GLY A 290 8.14 -53.18 -14.33
C GLY A 290 9.37 -52.48 -14.91
N ARG A 291 9.22 -51.63 -15.94
CA ARG A 291 10.32 -50.87 -16.56
C ARG A 291 10.63 -49.56 -15.82
N VAL A 292 9.60 -48.94 -15.24
CA VAL A 292 9.73 -47.75 -14.40
C VAL A 292 9.10 -47.96 -13.02
N THR A 293 9.35 -47.05 -12.09
CA THR A 293 8.59 -46.94 -10.85
C THR A 293 8.39 -45.47 -10.52
N VAL A 294 7.14 -45.03 -10.39
CA VAL A 294 6.82 -43.66 -10.02
C VAL A 294 6.91 -43.50 -8.51
N LYS A 295 7.65 -42.50 -8.04
CA LYS A 295 7.86 -42.22 -6.62
C LYS A 295 7.89 -40.73 -6.34
N THR A 296 7.42 -40.33 -5.17
CA THR A 296 7.70 -38.99 -4.64
C THR A 296 9.18 -38.87 -4.27
N VAL A 297 9.70 -37.64 -4.15
CA VAL A 297 11.09 -37.35 -3.77
C VAL A 297 11.44 -37.93 -2.38
N ASP A 298 10.57 -37.80 -1.38
CA ASP A 298 10.71 -38.43 -0.04
C ASP A 298 10.81 -39.96 -0.14
N GLN A 299 10.15 -40.59 -1.12
CA GLN A 299 10.23 -42.05 -1.34
C GLN A 299 11.53 -42.51 -2.04
N VAL A 300 12.28 -41.59 -2.66
CA VAL A 300 13.60 -41.87 -3.28
C VAL A 300 14.73 -41.55 -2.30
N ILE A 301 14.66 -40.39 -1.65
CA ILE A 301 15.68 -39.90 -0.71
C ILE A 301 15.54 -40.54 0.67
N GLY A 302 14.31 -40.64 1.18
CA GLY A 302 13.99 -41.18 2.49
C GLY A 302 14.51 -40.33 3.66
N GLY A 303 14.65 -41.02 4.79
CA GLY A 303 15.09 -40.41 6.06
C GLY A 303 13.93 -39.99 6.97
N ALA A 304 14.29 -39.55 8.18
CA ALA A 304 13.34 -38.99 9.13
C ALA A 304 13.04 -37.53 8.80
N VAL A 305 11.89 -37.02 9.25
CA VAL A 305 11.65 -35.58 9.34
C VAL A 305 12.61 -35.03 10.40
N LYS A 306 13.54 -34.16 10.01
CA LYS A 306 14.46 -33.52 10.96
C LYS A 306 13.68 -32.53 11.85
N PRO A 307 14.17 -32.22 13.07
CA PRO A 307 13.63 -31.14 13.88
C PRO A 307 13.51 -29.82 13.09
N LEU A 308 12.60 -28.94 13.53
CA LEU A 308 12.54 -27.59 12.97
C LEU A 308 13.78 -26.79 13.39
N ALA A 309 14.38 -26.10 12.43
CA ALA A 309 15.40 -25.10 12.72
C ALA A 309 14.74 -23.85 13.32
N ALA A 310 15.55 -22.97 13.91
CA ALA A 310 15.07 -21.63 14.22
C ALA A 310 14.68 -20.92 12.91
N ASN A 311 13.72 -20.00 12.99
CA ASN A 311 13.44 -19.07 11.91
C ASN A 311 14.70 -18.27 11.55
N GLY A 312 14.75 -17.73 10.33
CA GLY A 312 15.79 -16.81 9.91
C GLY A 312 15.83 -15.55 10.80
N PRO A 313 16.95 -14.79 10.77
CA PRO A 313 17.07 -13.56 11.55
C PRO A 313 15.92 -12.61 11.23
N THR A 314 15.30 -11.99 12.24
CA THR A 314 14.20 -11.03 12.03
C THR A 314 14.63 -9.92 11.05
N PRO A 315 13.80 -9.53 10.07
CA PRO A 315 14.12 -8.42 9.19
C PRO A 315 14.44 -7.13 9.98
N PRO A 316 15.32 -6.25 9.47
CA PRO A 316 15.54 -4.94 10.06
C PRO A 316 14.24 -4.14 10.17
N ALA A 317 14.12 -3.32 11.22
CA ALA A 317 12.94 -2.48 11.41
C ALA A 317 12.63 -1.66 10.13
N PRO A 318 11.35 -1.62 9.67
CA PRO A 318 10.98 -0.84 8.50
C PRO A 318 11.30 0.63 8.66
N ILE A 319 11.65 1.30 7.56
CA ILE A 319 11.72 2.76 7.53
C ILE A 319 10.28 3.27 7.44
N THR A 320 9.85 4.09 8.40
CA THR A 320 8.47 4.59 8.51
C THR A 320 8.31 6.09 8.27
N SER A 321 9.40 6.79 7.92
CA SER A 321 9.40 8.25 7.72
C SER A 321 10.52 8.67 6.78
N GLY A 322 10.28 9.69 5.94
CA GLY A 322 11.22 10.12 4.91
C GLY A 322 11.17 9.21 3.69
N ASN A 323 12.31 8.97 3.06
CA ASN A 323 12.43 8.00 1.97
C ASN A 323 12.41 6.58 2.55
N LEU A 324 11.43 5.78 2.16
CA LEU A 324 11.20 4.43 2.69
C LEU A 324 12.13 3.38 2.05
N LEU A 325 12.83 3.73 0.98
CA LEU A 325 13.78 2.86 0.28
C LEU A 325 15.14 2.80 1.00
N ARG A 326 15.73 1.61 1.05
CA ARG A 326 17.14 1.43 1.43
C ARG A 326 18.03 1.65 0.22
N ASN A 327 19.23 2.20 0.44
CA ASN A 327 20.24 2.44 -0.60
C ASN A 327 19.71 3.12 -1.89
N PRO A 328 18.92 4.21 -1.82
CA PRO A 328 18.19 4.75 -2.98
C PRO A 328 19.04 5.28 -4.15
N GLY A 329 20.29 5.67 -3.88
CA GLY A 329 21.29 6.09 -4.87
C GLY A 329 22.36 5.04 -5.13
N PHE A 330 22.13 3.77 -4.79
CA PHE A 330 23.00 2.63 -5.12
C PHE A 330 24.44 2.65 -4.56
N GLU A 331 24.81 3.65 -3.74
CA GLU A 331 26.15 3.87 -3.18
C GLU A 331 26.70 2.68 -2.35
N THR A 332 25.82 1.88 -1.76
CA THR A 332 26.22 0.67 -1.01
C THR A 332 26.25 -0.53 -1.94
N ALA A 333 27.41 -1.15 -2.12
CA ALA A 333 27.54 -2.41 -2.87
C ALA A 333 26.85 -3.57 -2.12
N GLY A 334 26.20 -4.47 -2.86
CA GLY A 334 25.53 -5.64 -2.28
C GLY A 334 26.49 -6.69 -1.73
N SER A 335 25.93 -7.66 -1.01
CA SER A 335 26.66 -8.78 -0.39
C SER A 335 27.34 -9.72 -1.40
N VAL A 336 26.82 -9.77 -2.63
CA VAL A 336 27.40 -10.54 -3.74
C VAL A 336 28.42 -9.69 -4.49
N VAL A 337 29.69 -10.12 -4.48
CA VAL A 337 30.79 -9.40 -5.15
C VAL A 337 30.54 -9.31 -6.67
N GLY A 338 30.41 -8.08 -7.19
CA GLY A 338 30.07 -7.83 -8.60
C GLY A 338 28.59 -8.11 -8.94
N GLY A 339 27.76 -8.38 -7.93
CA GLY A 339 26.31 -8.43 -8.02
C GLY A 339 25.67 -7.03 -7.97
N PRO A 340 24.35 -6.95 -7.76
CA PRO A 340 23.66 -5.67 -7.69
C PRO A 340 23.98 -4.89 -6.39
N PRO A 341 23.64 -3.59 -6.33
CA PRO A 341 23.75 -2.79 -5.11
C PRO A 341 22.93 -3.36 -3.94
N ASP A 342 23.31 -3.03 -2.71
CA ASP A 342 22.60 -3.49 -1.51
C ASP A 342 21.12 -3.08 -1.57
N CYS A 343 20.23 -3.99 -1.21
CA CYS A 343 18.78 -3.84 -1.30
C CYS A 343 18.18 -3.54 -2.69
N TRP A 344 18.90 -3.83 -3.79
CA TRP A 344 18.35 -3.78 -5.15
C TRP A 344 18.68 -5.06 -5.93
N VAL A 345 17.78 -5.48 -6.81
CA VAL A 345 17.97 -6.67 -7.67
C VAL A 345 17.46 -6.41 -9.09
N PRO A 346 18.03 -7.09 -10.12
CA PRO A 346 17.45 -7.11 -11.45
C PRO A 346 16.13 -7.90 -11.47
N GLY A 347 15.17 -7.43 -12.27
CA GLY A 347 13.91 -8.13 -12.52
C GLY A 347 13.48 -8.02 -13.99
N SER A 348 12.74 -9.02 -14.48
CA SER A 348 12.26 -9.07 -15.86
C SER A 348 11.09 -10.05 -16.03
N TYR A 349 10.26 -9.80 -17.05
CA TYR A 349 9.33 -10.78 -17.60
C TYR A 349 9.28 -10.68 -19.14
N GLY A 350 8.63 -11.65 -19.79
CA GLY A 350 8.51 -11.72 -21.24
C GLY A 350 9.74 -12.34 -21.92
N THR A 351 9.97 -11.95 -23.18
CA THR A 351 11.09 -12.43 -24.01
C THR A 351 11.94 -11.22 -24.42
N ASN A 352 13.08 -11.05 -23.75
CA ASN A 352 14.06 -10.00 -24.01
C ASN A 352 15.46 -10.42 -23.49
N THR A 353 16.50 -9.72 -23.94
CA THR A 353 17.88 -9.89 -23.50
C THR A 353 18.38 -8.58 -22.93
N TYR A 354 18.78 -8.59 -21.65
CA TYR A 354 19.24 -7.41 -20.94
C TYR A 354 20.49 -7.65 -20.09
N THR A 355 21.17 -6.56 -19.74
CA THR A 355 22.27 -6.55 -18.77
C THR A 355 22.09 -5.37 -17.80
N THR A 356 22.46 -5.59 -16.54
CA THR A 356 22.54 -4.56 -15.51
C THR A 356 23.98 -4.39 -15.02
N SER A 357 24.34 -3.17 -14.62
CA SER A 357 25.65 -2.82 -14.08
C SER A 357 25.59 -1.51 -13.29
N THR A 358 26.29 -1.43 -12.16
CA THR A 358 26.56 -0.17 -11.48
C THR A 358 27.55 0.67 -12.30
N VAL A 359 27.29 1.97 -12.43
CA VAL A 359 28.13 2.94 -13.17
C VAL A 359 28.51 4.11 -12.26
N ALA A 360 29.67 4.71 -12.50
CA ALA A 360 30.21 5.77 -11.63
C ALA A 360 29.60 7.17 -11.85
N THR A 361 28.80 7.35 -12.92
CA THR A 361 28.20 8.63 -13.28
C THR A 361 26.80 8.74 -12.66
N GLY A 362 26.74 8.89 -11.34
CA GLY A 362 25.51 9.23 -10.62
C GLY A 362 24.95 10.60 -10.99
N HIS A 363 23.69 10.83 -10.67
CA HIS A 363 23.09 12.17 -10.61
C HIS A 363 23.60 12.90 -9.35
N THR A 364 23.63 12.21 -8.21
CA THR A 364 24.47 12.57 -7.06
C THR A 364 25.42 11.42 -6.72
N GLY A 365 26.19 11.56 -5.64
CA GLY A 365 27.05 10.47 -5.15
C GLY A 365 28.14 10.01 -6.14
N THR A 366 28.36 8.70 -6.16
CA THR A 366 29.38 7.99 -6.94
C THR A 366 28.87 6.74 -7.65
N ALA A 367 27.57 6.41 -7.51
CA ALA A 367 26.93 5.27 -8.13
C ALA A 367 25.62 5.65 -8.84
N ALA A 368 25.28 4.88 -9.86
CA ALA A 368 23.94 4.75 -10.42
C ALA A 368 23.81 3.35 -11.02
N THR A 369 22.60 2.88 -11.30
CA THR A 369 22.43 1.61 -12.01
C THR A 369 22.06 1.84 -13.47
N GLN A 370 22.82 1.21 -14.37
CA GLN A 370 22.53 1.14 -15.79
C GLN A 370 21.90 -0.21 -16.14
N LEU A 371 20.82 -0.16 -16.92
CA LEU A 371 20.16 -1.26 -17.59
C LEU A 371 20.32 -1.07 -19.11
N VAL A 372 20.77 -2.10 -19.81
CA VAL A 372 20.85 -2.14 -21.29
C VAL A 372 20.03 -3.32 -21.79
N MET A 373 19.04 -3.03 -22.64
CA MET A 373 18.25 -4.05 -23.34
C MET A 373 18.74 -4.15 -24.79
N SER A 374 19.34 -5.28 -25.15
CA SER A 374 19.98 -5.51 -26.45
C SER A 374 19.10 -6.25 -27.46
N ALA A 375 18.14 -7.03 -26.98
CA ALA A 375 17.10 -7.65 -27.80
C ALA A 375 15.76 -7.59 -27.05
N TYR A 376 14.66 -7.41 -27.79
CA TYR A 376 13.32 -7.28 -27.23
C TYR A 376 12.28 -7.94 -28.13
N THR A 377 11.32 -8.62 -27.53
CA THR A 377 10.11 -9.13 -28.19
C THR A 377 8.88 -8.87 -27.32
N SER A 378 8.99 -9.07 -26.01
CA SER A 378 7.91 -8.78 -25.06
C SER A 378 8.41 -8.54 -23.63
N GLY A 379 7.55 -7.91 -22.82
CA GLY A 379 7.75 -7.69 -21.39
C GLY A 379 8.65 -6.50 -21.08
N ASP A 380 9.57 -6.66 -20.15
CA ASP A 380 10.45 -5.57 -19.70
C ASP A 380 11.71 -6.07 -18.99
N ALA A 381 12.58 -5.12 -18.60
CA ALA A 381 13.56 -5.31 -17.56
C ALA A 381 13.65 -4.07 -16.64
N LYS A 382 14.09 -4.27 -15.40
CA LYS A 382 14.05 -3.29 -14.31
C LYS A 382 15.06 -3.59 -13.20
N MET A 383 15.30 -2.59 -12.35
CA MET A 383 16.03 -2.72 -11.09
C MET A 383 15.11 -2.25 -9.97
N LEU A 384 14.80 -3.13 -9.02
CA LEU A 384 13.80 -2.90 -7.96
C LEU A 384 14.34 -3.34 -6.58
N PRO A 385 13.79 -2.81 -5.47
CA PRO A 385 13.91 -3.48 -4.18
C PRO A 385 13.40 -4.92 -4.28
N PRO A 386 14.10 -5.92 -3.74
CA PRO A 386 13.73 -7.33 -3.90
C PRO A 386 12.34 -7.62 -3.35
N LEU A 387 11.67 -8.58 -3.98
CA LEU A 387 10.36 -9.08 -3.60
C LEU A 387 10.49 -10.04 -2.39
N ASP A 388 10.96 -9.49 -1.27
CA ASP A 388 11.50 -10.21 -0.12
C ASP A 388 10.50 -10.34 1.05
N THR A 389 10.97 -10.89 2.18
CA THR A 389 10.21 -10.99 3.44
C THR A 389 10.18 -9.69 4.28
N GLY A 390 10.78 -8.61 3.80
CA GLY A 390 10.78 -7.28 4.44
C GLY A 390 12.16 -6.75 4.85
N GLN A 391 13.26 -7.28 4.31
CA GLN A 391 14.59 -6.73 4.57
C GLN A 391 14.77 -5.36 3.91
N CYS A 392 14.42 -5.31 2.62
CA CYS A 392 14.63 -4.19 1.72
C CYS A 392 13.31 -3.64 1.16
N SER A 393 12.27 -4.49 1.02
CA SER A 393 10.96 -4.02 0.56
C SER A 393 10.29 -3.07 1.58
N PRO A 394 9.87 -1.86 1.18
CA PRO A 394 9.13 -0.95 2.05
C PRO A 394 7.79 -1.54 2.52
N THR A 395 7.49 -1.43 3.81
CA THR A 395 6.15 -1.69 4.35
C THR A 395 5.17 -0.61 3.93
N VAL A 396 3.93 -1.00 3.64
CA VAL A 396 2.85 -0.07 3.25
C VAL A 396 1.61 -0.24 4.10
N THR A 397 0.79 0.80 4.16
CA THR A 397 -0.53 0.75 4.81
C THR A 397 -1.64 0.73 3.74
N PRO A 398 -2.57 -0.24 3.78
CA PRO A 398 -3.73 -0.27 2.89
C PRO A 398 -4.52 1.05 2.87
N GLY A 399 -4.98 1.46 1.69
CA GLY A 399 -5.71 2.72 1.48
C GLY A 399 -4.83 3.97 1.37
N HIS A 400 -3.57 3.94 1.82
CA HIS A 400 -2.62 5.04 1.59
C HIS A 400 -2.25 5.14 0.11
N ARG A 401 -1.66 6.27 -0.31
CA ARG A 401 -1.01 6.41 -1.61
C ARG A 401 0.45 6.70 -1.35
N TYR A 402 1.35 6.24 -2.21
CA TYR A 402 2.77 6.52 -2.09
C TYR A 402 3.21 7.41 -3.24
N THR A 403 4.05 8.40 -2.97
CA THR A 403 4.68 9.24 -4.01
C THR A 403 6.08 8.72 -4.22
N MET A 404 6.41 8.45 -5.48
CA MET A 404 7.74 8.04 -5.89
C MET A 404 8.39 9.07 -6.79
N SER A 405 9.73 9.09 -6.77
CA SER A 405 10.53 9.74 -7.80
C SER A 405 11.81 8.96 -8.06
N ALA A 406 12.45 9.26 -9.19
CA ALA A 406 13.79 8.80 -9.53
C ALA A 406 14.40 9.78 -10.53
N TRP A 407 15.72 9.91 -10.52
CA TRP A 407 16.47 10.60 -11.55
C TRP A 407 16.89 9.59 -12.61
N TYR A 408 16.72 9.93 -13.90
CA TYR A 408 17.06 9.02 -14.98
C TYR A 408 17.66 9.71 -16.21
N THR A 409 18.41 8.94 -16.98
CA THR A 409 18.63 9.16 -18.41
C THR A 409 18.16 7.91 -19.17
N SER A 410 17.64 8.07 -20.38
CA SER A 410 17.18 6.94 -21.20
C SER A 410 17.20 7.25 -22.68
N THR A 411 17.49 6.24 -23.50
CA THR A 411 17.33 6.28 -24.97
C THR A 411 15.95 5.86 -25.43
N ALA A 412 15.08 5.39 -24.52
CA ALA A 412 13.74 4.89 -24.80
C ALA A 412 12.73 5.42 -23.76
N GLN A 413 11.43 5.17 -23.98
CA GLN A 413 10.41 5.47 -22.98
C GLN A 413 10.58 4.55 -21.76
N THR A 414 10.25 5.07 -20.59
CA THR A 414 10.26 4.36 -19.30
C THR A 414 8.97 4.65 -18.53
N GLN A 415 8.64 3.86 -17.53
CA GLN A 415 7.52 4.11 -16.61
C GLN A 415 7.85 3.52 -15.24
N PHE A 416 7.18 3.98 -14.18
CA PHE A 416 7.19 3.26 -12.91
C PHE A 416 6.30 2.02 -13.02
N GLU A 417 6.77 0.87 -12.57
CA GLU A 417 5.94 -0.30 -12.26
C GLU A 417 5.97 -0.60 -10.78
N LEU A 418 4.80 -0.96 -10.22
CA LEU A 418 4.60 -1.19 -8.80
C LEU A 418 4.13 -2.61 -8.55
N TYR A 419 4.58 -3.15 -7.42
CA TYR A 419 4.25 -4.47 -6.91
C TYR A 419 3.80 -4.35 -5.45
N TYR A 420 2.92 -5.23 -5.00
CA TYR A 420 2.50 -5.29 -3.59
C TYR A 420 2.53 -6.73 -3.07
N ARG A 421 2.79 -6.88 -1.77
CA ARG A 421 2.83 -8.17 -1.08
C ARG A 421 1.56 -8.39 -0.28
N MET A 422 0.92 -9.54 -0.44
CA MET A 422 -0.23 -9.99 0.33
C MET A 422 0.17 -10.97 1.43
N GLY A 423 -0.47 -10.86 2.59
CA GLY A 423 -0.27 -11.80 3.70
C GLY A 423 1.22 -11.91 4.10
N GLN A 424 1.73 -13.14 4.11
CA GLN A 424 3.11 -13.45 4.51
C GLN A 424 4.12 -13.47 3.35
N GLY A 425 3.72 -13.49 2.06
CA GLY A 425 4.72 -13.64 1.01
C GLY A 425 4.34 -13.45 -0.46
N ALA A 426 3.08 -13.66 -0.86
CA ALA A 426 2.71 -13.54 -2.28
C ALA A 426 2.87 -12.12 -2.82
N TRP A 427 3.61 -11.97 -3.92
CA TRP A 427 3.85 -10.68 -4.58
C TRP A 427 3.06 -10.58 -5.89
N HIS A 428 2.33 -9.48 -6.04
CA HIS A 428 1.46 -9.21 -7.18
C HIS A 428 1.92 -7.96 -7.91
N TYR A 429 1.88 -8.00 -9.25
CA TYR A 429 1.89 -6.76 -10.04
C TYR A 429 0.67 -5.92 -9.66
N TRP A 430 0.88 -4.63 -9.45
CA TRP A 430 -0.18 -3.70 -9.07
C TRP A 430 -0.67 -2.88 -10.26
N THR A 431 0.22 -2.08 -10.84
CA THR A 431 -0.09 -0.99 -11.76
C THR A 431 1.21 -0.36 -12.27
N SER A 432 1.11 0.45 -13.32
CA SER A 432 2.21 1.29 -13.81
C SER A 432 1.80 2.77 -13.84
N SER A 433 2.79 3.67 -13.85
CA SER A 433 2.57 5.05 -14.24
C SER A 433 2.30 5.15 -15.75
N PRO A 434 1.84 6.31 -16.26
CA PRO A 434 2.00 6.64 -17.67
C PRO A 434 3.49 6.61 -18.08
N PHE A 435 3.74 6.38 -19.38
CA PHE A 435 5.09 6.47 -19.94
C PHE A 435 5.67 7.89 -19.84
N VAL A 436 6.94 7.95 -19.48
CA VAL A 436 7.81 9.12 -19.46
C VAL A 436 8.73 9.07 -20.69
N LEU A 437 9.06 10.24 -21.25
CA LEU A 437 9.85 10.35 -22.48
C LEU A 437 11.35 10.04 -22.24
N PRO A 438 12.11 9.66 -23.29
CA PRO A 438 13.56 9.55 -23.21
C PRO A 438 14.22 10.88 -22.77
N ALA A 439 15.35 10.81 -22.07
CA ALA A 439 16.09 11.96 -21.57
C ALA A 439 17.60 11.76 -21.70
N THR A 440 18.30 12.73 -22.30
CA THR A 440 19.76 12.69 -22.52
C THR A 440 20.59 13.30 -21.38
N THR A 441 19.94 14.01 -20.47
CA THR A 441 20.51 14.55 -19.22
C THR A 441 19.65 14.09 -18.05
N TYR A 442 20.25 13.90 -16.88
CA TYR A 442 19.52 13.44 -15.69
C TYR A 442 18.29 14.31 -15.45
N THR A 443 17.13 13.66 -15.49
CA THR A 443 15.81 14.28 -15.37
C THR A 443 15.06 13.57 -14.26
N GLN A 444 14.44 14.31 -13.35
CA GLN A 444 13.59 13.70 -12.33
C GLN A 444 12.23 13.37 -12.94
N THR A 445 11.76 12.14 -12.73
CA THR A 445 10.34 11.79 -12.88
C THR A 445 9.73 11.53 -11.51
N SER A 446 8.44 11.83 -11.36
CA SER A 446 7.69 11.56 -10.14
C SER A 446 6.26 11.17 -10.45
N TRP A 447 5.72 10.24 -9.66
CA TRP A 447 4.36 9.74 -9.77
C TRP A 447 3.79 9.44 -8.38
N THR A 448 2.47 9.40 -8.24
CA THR A 448 1.78 9.00 -7.01
C THR A 448 0.84 7.85 -7.32
N SER A 449 0.94 6.78 -6.54
CA SER A 449 0.16 5.56 -6.75
C SER A 449 -1.35 5.78 -6.58
N PRO A 450 -2.19 4.86 -7.10
CA PRO A 450 -3.53 4.63 -6.57
C PRO A 450 -3.49 4.26 -5.06
N PRO A 451 -4.65 4.19 -4.38
CA PRO A 451 -4.72 3.67 -3.01
C PRO A 451 -4.23 2.22 -2.93
N VAL A 452 -3.34 1.92 -1.98
CA VAL A 452 -2.77 0.59 -1.74
C VAL A 452 -3.89 -0.44 -1.47
N PRO A 453 -3.85 -1.64 -2.08
CA PRO A 453 -4.87 -2.67 -1.90
C PRO A 453 -5.11 -3.08 -0.44
N ALA A 454 -6.35 -3.50 -0.15
CA ALA A 454 -6.70 -4.07 1.15
C ALA A 454 -5.89 -5.35 1.43
N GLY A 455 -5.27 -5.44 2.60
CA GLY A 455 -4.46 -6.61 3.01
C GLY A 455 -3.01 -6.59 2.54
N ALA A 456 -2.58 -5.60 1.75
CA ALA A 456 -1.18 -5.45 1.36
C ALA A 456 -0.29 -5.09 2.57
N THR A 457 0.90 -5.70 2.66
CA THR A 457 1.84 -5.52 3.79
C THR A 457 3.16 -4.85 3.38
N ALA A 458 3.56 -4.97 2.11
CA ALA A 458 4.74 -4.31 1.54
C ALA A 458 4.49 -3.90 0.09
N MET A 459 5.35 -3.02 -0.45
CA MET A 459 5.41 -2.71 -1.88
C MET A 459 6.83 -2.77 -2.42
N SER A 460 6.95 -2.86 -3.74
CA SER A 460 8.20 -2.62 -4.47
C SER A 460 7.90 -1.82 -5.74
N MET A 461 8.93 -1.18 -6.29
CA MET A 461 8.81 -0.24 -7.41
C MET A 461 10.11 -0.18 -8.22
N ALA A 462 10.01 0.19 -9.49
CA ALA A 462 11.16 0.48 -10.35
C ALA A 462 10.75 1.35 -11.54
N LEU A 463 11.72 2.08 -12.12
CA LEU A 463 11.61 2.48 -13.52
C LEU A 463 11.96 1.29 -14.42
N THR A 464 11.17 1.10 -15.48
CA THR A 464 11.29 -0.06 -16.37
C THR A 464 11.69 0.32 -17.79
N LEU A 465 12.27 -0.65 -18.50
CA LEU A 465 12.64 -0.53 -19.91
C LEU A 465 11.95 -1.66 -20.68
N SER A 466 11.01 -1.31 -21.56
CA SER A 466 10.16 -2.23 -22.34
C SER A 466 10.44 -2.18 -23.84
N SER A 467 11.68 -1.88 -24.23
CA SER A 467 12.17 -1.86 -25.62
C SER A 467 13.71 -1.82 -25.64
N THR A 468 14.32 -2.16 -26.77
CA THR A 468 15.78 -2.05 -26.99
C THR A 468 16.26 -0.63 -26.69
N GLY A 469 17.28 -0.49 -25.82
CA GLY A 469 17.80 0.81 -25.39
C GLY A 469 18.63 0.72 -24.11
N THR A 470 18.97 1.88 -23.56
CA THR A 470 19.65 2.04 -22.27
C THR A 470 18.81 2.92 -21.36
N LEU A 471 18.74 2.54 -20.08
CA LEU A 471 18.13 3.30 -18.99
C LEU A 471 19.15 3.36 -17.85
N VAL A 472 19.56 4.56 -17.43
CA VAL A 472 20.39 4.77 -16.23
C VAL A 472 19.53 5.48 -15.20
N THR A 473 19.48 4.95 -13.98
CA THR A 473 18.63 5.48 -12.89
C THR A 473 19.40 5.65 -11.60
N ASP A 474 19.04 6.67 -10.85
CA ASP A 474 19.66 7.09 -9.61
C ASP A 474 18.66 7.82 -8.69
N ASP A 475 19.04 8.07 -7.43
CA ASP A 475 18.33 8.92 -6.48
C ASP A 475 16.83 8.61 -6.37
N TYR A 476 16.50 7.33 -6.18
CA TYR A 476 15.12 6.90 -5.99
C TYR A 476 14.52 7.45 -4.70
N SER A 477 13.23 7.78 -4.73
CA SER A 477 12.46 8.12 -3.54
C SER A 477 11.15 7.37 -3.54
N LEU A 478 10.75 6.88 -2.38
CA LEU A 478 9.39 6.47 -2.08
C LEU A 478 9.00 7.13 -0.75
N THR A 479 7.96 7.93 -0.74
CA THR A 479 7.41 8.56 0.46
C THR A 479 5.95 8.21 0.60
N ASP A 480 5.45 8.13 1.84
CA ASP A 480 4.02 7.95 2.08
C ASP A 480 3.27 9.23 1.68
N GLY A 481 2.61 9.18 0.52
CA GLY A 481 1.88 10.26 -0.13
C GLY A 481 0.45 10.37 0.37
N LEU A 482 0.29 10.28 1.70
CA LEU A 482 -1.00 10.29 2.38
C LEU A 482 -1.88 11.47 1.99
N THR A 483 -3.10 11.16 1.53
CA THR A 483 -4.23 12.10 1.58
C THR A 483 -5.01 11.87 2.87
N THR A 484 -4.57 12.53 3.94
CA THR A 484 -5.21 12.57 5.28
C THR A 484 -4.86 13.92 5.95
N PRO A 485 -5.46 14.32 7.09
CA PRO A 485 -6.20 15.59 7.08
C PRO A 485 -5.53 16.78 7.80
N GLY A 486 -5.89 18.00 7.37
CA GLY A 486 -5.17 19.23 7.72
C GLY A 486 -5.38 19.80 9.14
N ALA A 487 -4.42 20.59 9.62
CA ALA A 487 -4.63 21.60 10.66
C ALA A 487 -5.35 22.81 10.06
N PHE A 488 -6.12 23.50 10.90
CA PHE A 488 -6.67 24.81 10.57
C PHE A 488 -5.62 25.89 10.77
N GLN A 489 -5.29 26.63 9.72
CA GLN A 489 -4.56 27.88 9.81
C GLN A 489 -5.56 29.04 9.76
N PRO A 490 -5.81 29.74 10.89
CA PRO A 490 -6.59 30.96 10.87
C PRO A 490 -5.85 32.07 10.13
N ILE A 491 -6.60 32.98 9.51
CA ILE A 491 -6.10 34.25 8.97
C ILE A 491 -6.91 35.41 9.56
N THR A 492 -6.39 36.64 9.45
CA THR A 492 -7.22 37.83 9.66
C THR A 492 -8.39 37.79 8.65
N PRO A 493 -9.65 37.85 9.09
CA PRO A 493 -10.80 37.68 8.20
C PRO A 493 -10.77 38.63 6.99
N ALA A 494 -10.88 38.07 5.78
CA ALA A 494 -10.68 38.79 4.53
C ALA A 494 -11.69 38.41 3.45
N ARG A 495 -12.28 39.40 2.79
CA ARG A 495 -13.23 39.18 1.69
C ARG A 495 -12.50 38.75 0.41
N LEU A 496 -12.76 37.53 -0.05
CA LEU A 496 -12.23 37.01 -1.33
C LEU A 496 -13.25 37.05 -2.47
N LEU A 497 -14.53 37.23 -2.17
CA LEU A 497 -15.59 37.44 -3.17
C LEU A 497 -16.55 38.54 -2.72
N ASP A 498 -16.88 39.45 -3.62
CA ASP A 498 -17.97 40.42 -3.46
C ASP A 498 -18.61 40.68 -4.83
N THR A 499 -19.63 39.90 -5.21
CA THR A 499 -20.22 40.01 -6.56
C THR A 499 -20.92 41.35 -6.80
N ARG A 500 -21.14 42.16 -5.76
CA ARG A 500 -21.63 43.55 -5.87
C ARG A 500 -20.62 44.47 -6.57
N THR A 501 -19.33 44.15 -6.48
CA THR A 501 -18.24 44.97 -7.03
C THR A 501 -17.36 44.22 -8.05
N SER A 502 -17.42 42.89 -8.13
CA SER A 502 -16.64 42.09 -9.09
C SER A 502 -17.45 41.63 -10.31
N SER A 503 -18.30 40.61 -10.17
CA SER A 503 -18.89 39.85 -11.29
C SER A 503 -20.35 40.17 -11.59
N GLY A 504 -21.02 41.00 -10.78
CA GLY A 504 -22.46 41.20 -10.82
C GLY A 504 -23.28 40.05 -10.22
N PRO A 505 -24.62 40.22 -10.08
CA PRO A 505 -25.49 39.23 -9.46
C PRO A 505 -25.44 37.87 -10.15
N VAL A 506 -25.31 36.79 -9.37
CA VAL A 506 -25.31 35.41 -9.88
C VAL A 506 -26.70 35.06 -10.39
N ALA A 507 -26.79 34.61 -11.64
CA ALA A 507 -28.03 34.25 -12.32
C ALA A 507 -28.77 33.05 -11.65
N PRO A 508 -30.08 32.86 -11.89
CA PRO A 508 -30.80 31.65 -11.48
C PRO A 508 -30.15 30.41 -12.10
N ASN A 509 -29.87 29.39 -11.28
CA ASN A 509 -29.06 28.22 -11.66
C ASN A 509 -27.66 28.56 -12.21
N GLY A 510 -27.15 29.76 -11.92
CA GLY A 510 -25.80 30.19 -12.28
C GLY A 510 -24.77 29.82 -11.21
N THR A 511 -23.50 29.86 -11.60
CA THR A 511 -22.34 29.67 -10.69
C THR A 511 -21.42 30.87 -10.71
N VAL A 512 -20.76 31.13 -9.58
CA VAL A 512 -19.56 31.96 -9.50
C VAL A 512 -18.48 31.20 -8.74
N SER A 513 -17.22 31.32 -9.15
CA SER A 513 -16.08 30.72 -8.45
C SER A 513 -15.11 31.80 -8.00
N PHE A 514 -14.46 31.60 -6.85
CA PHE A 514 -13.44 32.51 -6.34
C PHE A 514 -12.16 31.75 -5.99
N GLN A 515 -11.02 32.42 -6.15
CA GLN A 515 -9.71 31.87 -5.84
C GLN A 515 -9.46 31.90 -4.34
N VAL A 516 -9.00 30.76 -3.80
CA VAL A 516 -8.59 30.61 -2.40
C VAL A 516 -7.09 30.34 -2.36
N GLY A 517 -6.63 29.32 -3.08
CA GLY A 517 -5.22 28.97 -3.12
C GLY A 517 -4.39 30.06 -3.80
N GLY A 518 -3.31 30.50 -3.15
CA GLY A 518 -2.42 31.57 -3.62
C GLY A 518 -2.89 33.00 -3.33
N VAL A 519 -3.98 33.20 -2.59
CA VAL A 519 -4.57 34.52 -2.30
C VAL A 519 -4.37 34.88 -0.83
N ASN A 520 -4.07 36.15 -0.53
CA ASN A 520 -3.93 36.68 0.85
C ASN A 520 -3.02 35.84 1.77
N GLY A 521 -1.95 35.26 1.24
CA GLY A 521 -1.02 34.41 2.00
C GLY A 521 -1.47 32.97 2.22
N ILE A 522 -2.61 32.56 1.64
CA ILE A 522 -3.02 31.16 1.59
C ILE A 522 -2.13 30.42 0.56
N PRO A 523 -1.55 29.24 0.89
CA PRO A 523 -0.77 28.43 -0.04
C PRO A 523 -1.52 28.11 -1.34
N ALA A 524 -0.79 27.82 -2.42
CA ALA A 524 -1.39 27.50 -3.72
C ALA A 524 -2.33 26.27 -3.66
N THR A 525 -2.02 25.30 -2.80
CA THR A 525 -2.82 24.10 -2.55
C THR A 525 -3.20 23.99 -1.08
N VAL A 526 -4.49 23.77 -0.83
CA VAL A 526 -5.10 23.59 0.50
C VAL A 526 -6.23 22.55 0.37
N SER A 527 -6.53 21.81 1.44
CA SER A 527 -7.55 20.75 1.40
C SER A 527 -8.97 21.29 1.55
N ALA A 528 -9.16 22.31 2.38
CA ALA A 528 -10.45 22.97 2.64
C ALA A 528 -10.28 24.42 3.07
N VAL A 529 -11.39 25.16 3.08
CA VAL A 529 -11.46 26.57 3.51
C VAL A 529 -12.68 26.82 4.37
N THR A 530 -12.55 27.68 5.37
CA THR A 530 -13.67 28.17 6.21
C THR A 530 -13.92 29.65 5.94
N PHE A 531 -15.15 29.99 5.55
CA PHE A 531 -15.58 31.35 5.21
C PHE A 531 -17.02 31.59 5.61
N ASN A 532 -17.36 32.86 5.87
CA ASN A 532 -18.76 33.26 5.98
C ASN A 532 -19.30 33.61 4.59
N LEU A 533 -20.41 32.97 4.22
CA LEU A 533 -21.11 33.18 2.95
C LEU A 533 -22.35 34.04 3.18
N THR A 534 -22.33 35.28 2.70
CA THR A 534 -23.47 36.20 2.79
C THR A 534 -24.18 36.33 1.46
N VAL A 535 -25.50 36.07 1.46
CA VAL A 535 -26.40 36.42 0.37
C VAL A 535 -26.93 37.83 0.60
N ALA A 536 -26.88 38.67 -0.43
CA ALA A 536 -27.40 40.03 -0.42
C ALA A 536 -28.28 40.30 -1.66
N ASN A 537 -29.27 41.18 -1.49
CA ASN A 537 -30.19 41.62 -2.55
C ASN A 537 -30.80 40.50 -3.42
N PRO A 538 -31.23 39.33 -2.88
CA PRO A 538 -31.79 38.26 -3.70
C PRO A 538 -33.17 38.66 -4.26
N THR A 539 -33.41 38.44 -5.55
CA THR A 539 -34.64 38.87 -6.23
C THR A 539 -35.78 37.83 -6.19
N SER A 540 -35.47 36.59 -5.81
CA SER A 540 -36.43 35.53 -5.46
C SER A 540 -35.97 34.77 -4.21
N ASN A 541 -36.81 33.88 -3.70
CA ASN A 541 -36.38 32.86 -2.74
C ASN A 541 -35.40 31.88 -3.43
N GLY A 542 -34.51 31.26 -2.66
CA GLY A 542 -33.55 30.28 -3.16
C GLY A 542 -32.59 29.77 -2.08
N PHE A 543 -31.53 29.10 -2.50
CA PHE A 543 -30.39 28.75 -1.65
C PHE A 543 -29.07 28.75 -2.42
N VAL A 544 -27.94 28.73 -1.72
CA VAL A 544 -26.60 28.57 -2.32
C VAL A 544 -26.00 27.23 -1.93
N THR A 545 -25.37 26.55 -2.90
CA THR A 545 -24.50 25.38 -2.66
C THR A 545 -23.04 25.78 -2.90
N ALA A 546 -22.17 25.50 -1.94
CA ALA A 546 -20.72 25.69 -2.04
C ALA A 546 -20.00 24.34 -2.18
N TYR A 547 -19.03 24.25 -3.08
CA TYR A 547 -18.29 23.02 -3.36
C TYR A 547 -16.93 23.29 -4.05
N ALA A 548 -16.05 22.29 -4.06
CA ALA A 548 -14.75 22.37 -4.72
C ALA A 548 -14.91 22.57 -6.24
N SER A 549 -14.15 23.49 -6.83
CA SER A 549 -14.20 23.68 -8.27
C SER A 549 -13.70 22.44 -9.03
N GLY A 550 -14.25 22.21 -10.23
CA GLY A 550 -13.99 21.00 -11.02
C GLY A 550 -14.69 19.72 -10.53
N THR A 551 -15.43 19.76 -9.41
CA THR A 551 -16.16 18.59 -8.87
C THR A 551 -17.66 18.60 -9.19
N THR A 552 -18.32 17.46 -9.01
CA THR A 552 -19.78 17.35 -9.13
C THR A 552 -20.49 18.11 -8.00
N ARG A 553 -21.51 18.90 -8.34
CA ARG A 553 -22.25 19.70 -7.34
C ARG A 553 -23.00 18.77 -6.36
N PRO A 554 -22.79 18.89 -5.03
CA PRO A 554 -23.51 18.11 -4.03
C PRO A 554 -24.98 18.53 -3.91
N ASN A 555 -25.83 17.64 -3.39
CA ASN A 555 -27.23 17.94 -3.10
C ASN A 555 -27.42 18.56 -1.70
N ALA A 556 -26.67 19.63 -1.43
CA ALA A 556 -26.67 20.33 -0.14
C ALA A 556 -27.04 21.80 -0.32
N SER A 557 -27.68 22.40 0.70
CA SER A 557 -27.93 23.84 0.76
C SER A 557 -27.13 24.43 1.91
N ASN A 558 -26.18 25.33 1.61
CA ASN A 558 -25.37 26.00 2.63
C ASN A 558 -26.11 27.20 3.25
N VAL A 559 -26.72 28.06 2.43
CA VAL A 559 -27.51 29.19 2.94
C VAL A 559 -28.81 29.34 2.15
N ASN A 560 -29.94 29.42 2.86
CA ASN A 560 -31.28 29.59 2.31
C ASN A 560 -31.74 31.03 2.54
N TYR A 561 -32.45 31.61 1.58
CA TYR A 561 -32.86 33.02 1.63
C TYR A 561 -34.25 33.25 1.02
N ALA A 562 -34.95 34.23 1.58
CA ALA A 562 -36.13 34.84 0.98
C ALA A 562 -35.76 36.05 0.11
N LYS A 563 -36.66 36.45 -0.79
CA LYS A 563 -36.52 37.68 -1.59
C LYS A 563 -36.26 38.90 -0.69
N GLY A 564 -35.24 39.68 -1.03
CA GLY A 564 -34.83 40.88 -0.29
C GLY A 564 -34.07 40.63 1.01
N GLN A 565 -33.93 39.39 1.47
CA GLN A 565 -33.23 39.07 2.71
C GLN A 565 -31.71 39.18 2.54
N ILE A 566 -31.05 39.83 3.50
CA ILE A 566 -29.60 39.70 3.70
C ILE A 566 -29.40 38.61 4.76
N VAL A 567 -28.65 37.55 4.44
CA VAL A 567 -28.44 36.42 5.36
C VAL A 567 -27.04 35.80 5.18
N PRO A 568 -26.26 35.65 6.26
CA PRO A 568 -25.01 34.91 6.28
C PRO A 568 -25.22 33.45 6.71
N ASN A 569 -24.28 32.59 6.34
CA ASN A 569 -23.98 31.36 7.09
C ASN A 569 -22.49 31.02 6.95
N SER A 570 -21.88 30.49 8.01
CA SER A 570 -20.54 29.93 7.95
C SER A 570 -20.49 28.68 7.08
N VAL A 571 -19.41 28.50 6.33
CA VAL A 571 -19.23 27.41 5.38
C VAL A 571 -17.80 26.89 5.50
N THR A 572 -17.67 25.57 5.70
CA THR A 572 -16.40 24.86 5.50
C THR A 572 -16.59 23.82 4.40
N VAL A 573 -15.81 23.91 3.33
CA VAL A 573 -15.88 23.02 2.14
C VAL A 573 -14.49 22.71 1.58
N PRO A 574 -14.31 21.60 0.85
CA PRO A 574 -13.07 21.32 0.15
C PRO A 574 -12.77 22.38 -0.94
N VAL A 575 -11.49 22.56 -1.25
CA VAL A 575 -11.02 23.44 -2.34
C VAL A 575 -10.67 22.59 -3.57
N GLY A 576 -10.96 23.10 -4.77
CA GLY A 576 -10.64 22.43 -6.04
C GLY A 576 -9.13 22.32 -6.28
N THR A 577 -8.72 21.44 -7.20
CA THR A 577 -7.31 21.29 -7.60
C THR A 577 -6.75 22.52 -8.31
N ASP A 578 -7.61 23.43 -8.77
CA ASP A 578 -7.29 24.75 -9.30
C ASP A 578 -7.21 25.85 -8.21
N GLY A 579 -7.34 25.46 -6.94
CA GLY A 579 -7.34 26.37 -5.79
C GLY A 579 -8.64 27.15 -5.58
N LYS A 580 -9.77 26.76 -6.22
CA LYS A 580 -11.04 27.51 -6.16
C LYS A 580 -12.17 26.81 -5.43
N VAL A 581 -13.10 27.63 -4.93
CA VAL A 581 -14.44 27.21 -4.49
C VAL A 581 -15.48 27.75 -5.46
N THR A 582 -16.48 26.93 -5.79
CA THR A 582 -17.62 27.29 -6.63
C THR A 582 -18.88 27.43 -5.77
N LEU A 583 -19.64 28.50 -6.01
CA LEU A 583 -20.92 28.82 -5.41
C LEU A 583 -22.02 28.75 -6.48
N PHE A 584 -23.05 27.94 -6.26
CA PHE A 584 -24.20 27.76 -7.16
C PHE A 584 -25.46 28.42 -6.59
N ASN A 585 -26.09 29.32 -7.33
CA ASN A 585 -27.37 29.95 -6.99
C ASN A 585 -28.54 29.01 -7.39
N ALA A 586 -29.10 28.31 -6.41
CA ALA A 586 -30.28 27.48 -6.55
C ALA A 586 -31.56 28.33 -6.41
N SER A 587 -31.87 29.10 -7.44
CA SER A 587 -33.17 29.77 -7.60
C SER A 587 -33.77 29.44 -8.98
N VAL A 588 -35.10 29.56 -9.08
CA VAL A 588 -35.82 29.31 -10.34
C VAL A 588 -35.79 30.52 -11.27
N VAL A 589 -35.89 31.74 -10.71
CA VAL A 589 -36.08 32.99 -11.48
C VAL A 589 -35.31 34.21 -10.94
N GLY A 590 -34.67 34.14 -9.77
CA GLY A 590 -34.03 35.28 -9.11
C GLY A 590 -32.51 35.26 -9.08
N THR A 591 -31.91 36.41 -9.35
CA THR A 591 -30.51 36.68 -9.07
C THR A 591 -30.21 36.82 -7.58
N ALA A 592 -28.96 36.63 -7.18
CA ALA A 592 -28.47 36.89 -5.82
C ALA A 592 -27.04 37.48 -5.87
N GLN A 593 -26.72 38.42 -4.98
CA GLN A 593 -25.34 38.84 -4.76
C GLN A 593 -24.71 37.94 -3.69
N LEU A 594 -23.51 37.44 -3.94
CA LEU A 594 -22.77 36.54 -3.05
C LEU A 594 -21.48 37.22 -2.56
N ILE A 595 -21.21 37.05 -1.27
CA ILE A 595 -20.05 37.60 -0.57
C ILE A 595 -19.39 36.46 0.20
N ALA A 596 -18.08 36.31 0.10
CA ALA A 596 -17.31 35.30 0.84
C ALA A 596 -16.20 35.98 1.66
N ASP A 597 -16.38 36.02 2.98
CA ASP A 597 -15.41 36.52 3.97
C ASP A 597 -14.65 35.32 4.57
N VAL A 598 -13.43 35.04 4.10
CA VAL A 598 -12.59 33.89 4.53
C VAL A 598 -11.94 34.15 5.88
N SER A 599 -11.95 33.14 6.76
CA SER A 599 -11.40 33.21 8.13
C SER A 599 -10.23 32.24 8.39
N GLY A 600 -10.05 31.24 7.53
CA GLY A 600 -8.90 30.33 7.59
C GLY A 600 -9.03 29.17 6.60
N TYR A 601 -8.00 28.32 6.55
CA TYR A 601 -7.90 27.20 5.62
C TYR A 601 -7.29 25.96 6.29
N TYR A 602 -7.42 24.82 5.63
CA TYR A 602 -6.84 23.56 6.07
C TYR A 602 -5.74 23.09 5.11
N LEU A 603 -4.60 22.69 5.65
CA LEU A 603 -3.48 22.11 4.88
C LEU A 603 -3.76 20.63 4.49
N SER A 604 -2.81 19.98 3.83
CA SER A 604 -2.83 18.53 3.52
C SER A 604 -1.64 17.83 4.20
N GLY A 605 -1.82 16.64 4.78
CA GLY A 605 -0.71 15.80 5.31
C GLY A 605 -0.90 15.27 6.75
N THR A 606 0.10 14.51 7.24
CA THR A 606 0.12 13.76 8.52
C THR A 606 0.65 14.57 9.71
N VAL A 607 0.18 14.30 10.94
CA VAL A 607 0.41 15.11 12.17
C VAL A 607 0.83 14.33 13.42
N ALA A 608 1.64 14.99 14.27
CA ALA A 608 1.86 14.67 15.69
C ALA A 608 1.74 15.88 16.68
N ALA A 609 0.77 16.79 16.44
CA ALA A 609 0.43 18.05 17.17
C ALA A 609 1.50 19.18 17.16
N PRO A 610 1.19 20.48 17.39
CA PRO A 610 -0.11 21.14 17.65
C PRO A 610 -0.68 21.95 16.45
N GLY A 611 -1.98 22.25 16.51
CA GLY A 611 -2.77 22.85 15.41
C GLY A 611 -4.15 22.19 15.22
N ALA A 612 -4.44 21.16 16.02
CA ALA A 612 -5.70 20.43 16.02
C ALA A 612 -6.86 21.20 16.67
N PHE A 613 -8.06 20.93 16.17
CA PHE A 613 -9.31 21.28 16.85
C PHE A 613 -9.50 20.39 18.08
N GLN A 614 -9.80 21.00 19.22
CA GLN A 614 -10.33 20.31 20.39
C GLN A 614 -11.79 20.72 20.60
N PRO A 615 -12.75 19.80 20.38
CA PRO A 615 -14.15 20.06 20.71
C PRO A 615 -14.33 20.16 22.23
N ILE A 616 -15.25 21.03 22.66
CA ILE A 616 -15.75 21.07 24.03
C ILE A 616 -17.28 20.95 24.02
N ALA A 617 -17.87 20.63 25.18
CA ALA A 617 -19.31 20.79 25.35
C ALA A 617 -19.68 22.28 25.15
N PRO A 618 -20.69 22.62 24.31
CA PRO A 618 -21.07 24.00 24.05
C PRO A 618 -21.28 24.82 25.33
N THR A 619 -20.44 25.83 25.54
CA THR A 619 -20.34 26.58 26.80
C THR A 619 -20.44 28.08 26.54
N ARG A 620 -21.20 28.82 27.36
CA ARG A 620 -21.36 30.26 27.20
C ARG A 620 -20.18 31.05 27.76
N PHE A 621 -19.55 31.88 26.91
CA PHE A 621 -18.40 32.71 27.27
C PHE A 621 -18.75 34.22 27.30
N LEU A 622 -19.82 34.64 26.62
CA LEU A 622 -20.32 36.02 26.63
C LEU A 622 -21.85 36.04 26.66
N ASP A 623 -22.43 36.95 27.46
CA ASP A 623 -23.86 37.27 27.43
C ASP A 623 -24.09 38.74 27.86
N THR A 624 -24.19 39.66 26.90
CA THR A 624 -24.40 41.10 27.21
C THR A 624 -25.85 41.44 27.58
N ARG A 625 -26.69 40.45 27.85
CA ARG A 625 -28.01 40.64 28.49
C ARG A 625 -27.91 40.62 30.01
N SER A 626 -26.77 40.17 30.56
CA SER A 626 -26.54 40.14 32.01
C SER A 626 -26.60 41.56 32.61
N PRO A 627 -27.18 41.77 33.80
CA PRO A 627 -27.13 43.05 34.50
C PRO A 627 -25.70 43.59 34.72
N THR A 628 -24.69 42.72 34.66
CA THR A 628 -23.26 43.04 34.83
C THR A 628 -22.52 43.38 33.53
N ALA A 629 -23.17 43.29 32.36
CA ALA A 629 -22.56 43.54 31.06
C ALA A 629 -23.55 44.32 30.16
N PRO A 630 -23.33 45.62 29.88
CA PRO A 630 -24.28 46.40 29.09
C PRO A 630 -24.32 45.96 27.62
N PRO A 631 -25.43 46.24 26.90
CA PRO A 631 -25.52 46.03 25.46
C PRO A 631 -24.39 46.74 24.71
N VAL A 632 -23.89 46.14 23.64
CA VAL A 632 -22.77 46.69 22.87
C VAL A 632 -23.21 47.96 22.17
N ALA A 633 -22.50 49.06 22.42
CA ALA A 633 -22.79 50.38 21.86
C ALA A 633 -22.79 50.39 20.33
N ALA A 634 -23.46 51.38 19.74
CA ALA A 634 -23.34 51.69 18.32
C ALA A 634 -21.87 51.96 17.96
N LYS A 635 -21.33 51.28 16.94
CA LYS A 635 -19.90 51.32 16.58
C LYS A 635 -18.96 50.95 17.75
N GLY A 636 -19.46 50.22 18.75
CA GLY A 636 -18.68 49.75 19.89
C GLY A 636 -18.11 48.34 19.69
N THR A 637 -17.10 48.01 20.50
CA THR A 637 -16.51 46.66 20.56
C THR A 637 -16.65 46.09 21.97
N VAL A 638 -16.97 44.81 22.09
CA VAL A 638 -16.83 44.02 23.32
C VAL A 638 -15.85 42.88 23.07
N SER A 639 -15.07 42.48 24.07
CA SER A 639 -14.17 41.33 23.98
C SER A 639 -14.42 40.34 25.11
N PHE A 640 -14.24 39.04 24.83
CA PHE A 640 -14.35 37.98 25.83
C PHE A 640 -13.09 37.11 25.87
N GLN A 641 -12.76 36.59 27.05
CA GLN A 641 -11.58 35.75 27.28
C GLN A 641 -11.87 34.32 26.82
N VAL A 642 -11.00 33.77 25.97
CA VAL A 642 -11.05 32.37 25.52
C VAL A 642 -9.93 31.57 26.20
N GLY A 643 -8.69 32.04 26.06
CA GLY A 643 -7.53 31.36 26.62
C GLY A 643 -7.57 31.34 28.15
N GLY A 644 -7.43 30.16 28.75
CA GLY A 644 -7.44 29.96 30.21
C GLY A 644 -8.84 29.84 30.83
N VAL A 645 -9.90 29.78 30.04
CA VAL A 645 -11.31 29.72 30.51
C VAL A 645 -11.91 28.35 30.21
N SER A 646 -12.69 27.81 31.13
CA SER A 646 -13.44 26.54 30.97
C SER A 646 -12.60 25.35 30.48
N GLY A 647 -11.34 25.26 30.92
CA GLY A 647 -10.41 24.19 30.53
C GLY A 647 -9.66 24.42 29.21
N ILE A 648 -9.93 25.51 28.49
CA ILE A 648 -9.16 25.91 27.31
C ILE A 648 -7.76 26.37 27.75
N PRO A 649 -6.66 25.91 27.10
CA PRO A 649 -5.31 26.39 27.37
C PRO A 649 -5.19 27.92 27.29
N SER A 650 -4.22 28.50 28.02
CA SER A 650 -3.98 29.96 28.01
C SER A 650 -3.59 30.51 26.63
N SER A 651 -3.04 29.67 25.75
CA SER A 651 -2.65 30.01 24.38
C SER A 651 -3.33 29.08 23.37
N VAL A 652 -4.16 29.67 22.51
CA VAL A 652 -4.89 29.02 21.41
C VAL A 652 -4.82 29.90 20.17
N SER A 653 -4.77 29.30 18.98
CA SER A 653 -4.65 30.03 17.70
C SER A 653 -5.99 30.57 17.21
N ALA A 654 -7.05 29.79 17.37
CA ALA A 654 -8.40 30.12 16.93
C ALA A 654 -9.46 29.47 17.85
N VAL A 655 -10.70 29.92 17.70
CA VAL A 655 -11.87 29.40 18.43
C VAL A 655 -13.06 29.28 17.50
N THR A 656 -13.88 28.23 17.70
CA THR A 656 -15.18 28.06 17.05
C THR A 656 -16.29 28.30 18.07
N PHE A 657 -17.21 29.20 17.78
CA PHE A 657 -18.35 29.53 18.64
C PHE A 657 -19.58 29.92 17.83
N ASN A 658 -20.76 29.74 18.41
CA ASN A 658 -21.98 30.31 17.84
C ASN A 658 -22.19 31.73 18.40
N LEU A 659 -22.29 32.72 17.50
CA LEU A 659 -22.52 34.12 17.84
C LEU A 659 -23.99 34.46 17.62
N THR A 660 -24.72 34.80 18.67
CA THR A 660 -26.13 35.23 18.58
C THR A 660 -26.26 36.72 18.84
N VAL A 661 -26.96 37.42 17.96
CA VAL A 661 -27.42 38.80 18.15
C VAL A 661 -28.85 38.78 18.68
N ALA A 662 -29.15 39.66 19.64
CA ALA A 662 -30.50 39.88 20.18
C ALA A 662 -30.74 41.38 20.46
N ASP A 663 -32.01 41.76 20.63
CA ASP A 663 -32.49 43.09 21.07
C ASP A 663 -31.98 44.32 20.28
N ALA A 664 -31.41 44.10 19.08
CA ALA A 664 -30.77 45.11 18.26
C ALA A 664 -31.70 46.29 17.96
N LYS A 665 -31.21 47.52 18.14
CA LYS A 665 -32.02 48.75 17.96
C LYS A 665 -31.99 49.32 16.54
N SER A 666 -31.13 48.81 15.68
CA SER A 666 -31.03 49.17 14.27
C SER A 666 -30.41 48.02 13.50
N ASP A 667 -30.65 47.97 12.19
CA ASP A 667 -30.03 46.98 11.31
C ASP A 667 -28.50 47.08 11.36
N GLY A 668 -27.80 45.98 11.07
CA GLY A 668 -26.35 45.97 11.08
C GLY A 668 -25.72 44.60 10.91
N PHE A 669 -24.45 44.53 11.29
CA PHE A 669 -23.71 43.28 11.39
C PHE A 669 -22.69 43.31 12.53
N VAL A 670 -22.20 42.14 12.92
CA VAL A 670 -21.06 41.98 13.83
C VAL A 670 -19.86 41.48 13.06
N THR A 671 -18.69 42.05 13.35
CA THR A 671 -17.37 41.53 12.92
C THR A 671 -16.67 40.91 14.12
N ALA A 672 -16.29 39.64 14.01
CA ALA A 672 -15.50 38.92 15.00
C ALA A 672 -14.04 38.82 14.54
N TYR A 673 -13.08 39.09 15.42
CA TYR A 673 -11.66 39.14 15.09
C TYR A 673 -10.78 38.98 16.33
N ALA A 674 -9.48 38.72 16.14
CA ALA A 674 -8.51 38.64 17.23
C ALA A 674 -8.40 39.99 17.97
N SER A 675 -8.52 39.97 19.29
CA SER A 675 -8.25 41.15 20.13
C SER A 675 -6.81 41.66 19.91
N GLY A 676 -6.61 42.97 20.00
CA GLY A 676 -5.33 43.61 19.70
C GLY A 676 -5.01 43.80 18.21
N SER A 677 -5.90 43.40 17.29
CA SER A 677 -5.73 43.70 15.85
C SER A 677 -5.65 45.20 15.56
N ALA A 678 -4.74 45.61 14.67
CA ALA A 678 -4.48 47.02 14.35
C ALA A 678 -5.67 47.79 13.74
N ALA A 679 -6.64 47.07 13.14
CA ALA A 679 -7.89 47.61 12.62
C ALA A 679 -8.99 46.54 12.68
N VAL A 680 -10.26 46.96 12.62
CA VAL A 680 -11.39 46.05 12.42
C VAL A 680 -11.35 45.50 10.98
N PRO A 681 -11.34 44.18 10.76
CA PRO A 681 -11.34 43.62 9.40
C PRO A 681 -12.61 43.95 8.61
N ASN A 682 -12.50 44.07 7.28
CA ASN A 682 -13.66 44.23 6.39
C ASN A 682 -14.35 42.88 6.13
N ALA A 683 -14.89 42.29 7.20
CA ALA A 683 -15.64 41.04 7.20
C ALA A 683 -16.94 41.18 8.01
N SER A 684 -17.94 40.41 7.65
CA SER A 684 -19.21 40.29 8.38
C SER A 684 -19.38 38.85 8.85
N ASN A 685 -19.82 38.64 10.09
CA ASN A 685 -20.09 37.31 10.65
C ASN A 685 -21.59 37.08 10.85
N VAL A 686 -22.28 37.97 11.56
CA VAL A 686 -23.75 37.92 11.74
C VAL A 686 -24.34 39.21 11.21
N ASN A 687 -25.30 39.12 10.29
CA ASN A 687 -26.05 40.26 9.74
C ASN A 687 -27.49 40.16 10.22
N TYR A 688 -28.08 41.28 10.63
CA TYR A 688 -29.36 41.30 11.34
C TYR A 688 -30.17 42.56 11.07
N ALA A 689 -31.48 42.44 11.15
CA ALA A 689 -32.41 43.56 11.23
C ALA A 689 -32.70 43.97 12.68
N ALA A 690 -33.24 45.17 12.89
CA ALA A 690 -33.69 45.64 14.20
C ALA A 690 -34.70 44.66 14.83
N GLY A 691 -34.52 44.33 16.11
CA GLY A 691 -35.35 43.38 16.86
C GLY A 691 -35.18 41.89 16.48
N GLN A 692 -34.35 41.56 15.49
CA GLN A 692 -34.11 40.17 15.10
C GLN A 692 -33.25 39.44 16.14
N ILE A 693 -33.61 38.20 16.46
CA ILE A 693 -32.74 37.25 17.15
C ILE A 693 -32.16 36.31 16.08
N VAL A 694 -30.84 36.30 15.90
CA VAL A 694 -30.19 35.50 14.84
C VAL A 694 -28.79 35.01 15.26
N PRO A 695 -28.52 33.70 15.15
CA PRO A 695 -27.19 33.13 15.28
C PRO A 695 -26.44 33.03 13.94
N ASN A 696 -25.10 32.97 14.01
CA ASN A 696 -24.27 32.29 13.01
C ASN A 696 -23.05 31.67 13.70
N SER A 697 -22.58 30.53 13.20
CA SER A 697 -21.31 29.96 13.61
C SER A 697 -20.13 30.82 13.15
N VAL A 698 -19.09 30.91 13.98
CA VAL A 698 -17.93 31.78 13.80
C VAL A 698 -16.68 31.01 14.17
N THR A 699 -15.74 30.90 13.23
CA THR A 699 -14.36 30.46 13.49
C THR A 699 -13.43 31.63 13.22
N VAL A 700 -12.67 32.09 14.22
CA VAL A 700 -11.78 33.26 14.10
C VAL A 700 -10.51 33.08 14.94
N PRO A 701 -9.40 33.77 14.58
CA PRO A 701 -8.21 33.81 15.41
C PRO A 701 -8.47 34.42 16.79
N VAL A 702 -7.71 33.96 17.79
CA VAL A 702 -7.69 34.52 19.14
C VAL A 702 -6.50 35.48 19.27
N GLY A 703 -6.67 36.60 19.98
CA GLY A 703 -5.62 37.58 20.23
C GLY A 703 -4.50 37.04 21.13
N THR A 704 -3.35 37.71 21.14
CA THR A 704 -2.22 37.36 22.03
C THR A 704 -2.52 37.58 23.52
N ASP A 705 -3.59 38.32 23.83
CA ASP A 705 -4.20 38.45 25.15
C ASP A 705 -5.18 37.30 25.51
N GLY A 706 -5.34 36.32 24.61
CA GLY A 706 -6.27 35.20 24.74
C GLY A 706 -7.74 35.56 24.46
N LYS A 707 -8.03 36.71 23.83
CA LYS A 707 -9.40 37.21 23.62
C LYS A 707 -9.85 37.27 22.17
N VAL A 708 -11.16 37.17 21.98
CA VAL A 708 -11.85 37.55 20.73
C VAL A 708 -12.56 38.88 20.94
N ALA A 709 -12.48 39.76 19.95
CA ALA A 709 -13.18 41.03 19.87
C ALA A 709 -14.39 40.91 18.92
N LEU A 710 -15.51 41.52 19.32
CA LEU A 710 -16.77 41.59 18.58
C LEU A 710 -17.15 43.06 18.38
N PHE A 711 -17.03 43.56 17.15
CA PHE A 711 -17.40 44.93 16.78
C PHE A 711 -18.84 44.98 16.27
N ASN A 712 -19.66 45.82 16.91
CA ASN A 712 -21.00 46.14 16.46
C ASN A 712 -20.96 47.22 15.36
N ALA A 713 -21.12 46.82 14.10
CA ALA A 713 -21.12 47.74 12.97
C ALA A 713 -22.44 48.54 12.82
N SER A 714 -23.46 48.32 13.67
CA SER A 714 -24.72 49.08 13.64
C SER A 714 -24.57 50.51 14.15
N VAL A 715 -25.57 51.34 13.86
CA VAL A 715 -25.81 52.66 14.46
C VAL A 715 -26.67 52.60 15.74
N GLY A 716 -27.20 51.41 16.08
CA GLY A 716 -27.91 51.14 17.33
C GLY A 716 -27.14 50.19 18.24
N THR A 717 -27.60 50.02 19.48
CA THR A 717 -27.08 49.00 20.41
C THR A 717 -27.56 47.60 20.02
N ALA A 718 -26.80 46.58 20.39
CA ALA A 718 -27.16 45.17 20.21
C ALA A 718 -26.67 44.31 21.39
N ASN A 719 -27.43 43.27 21.73
CA ASN A 719 -27.00 42.25 22.68
C ASN A 719 -26.27 41.13 21.94
N LEU A 720 -25.09 40.74 22.44
CA LEU A 720 -24.25 39.67 21.88
C LEU A 720 -24.11 38.52 22.88
N ILE A 721 -24.24 37.30 22.37
CA ILE A 721 -24.08 36.05 23.12
C ILE A 721 -23.09 35.18 22.34
N ALA A 722 -22.10 34.59 23.02
CA ALA A 722 -21.13 33.68 22.40
C ALA A 722 -21.09 32.35 23.16
N ASP A 723 -21.49 31.27 22.49
CA ASP A 723 -21.43 29.90 22.99
C ASP A 723 -20.31 29.13 22.24
N VAL A 724 -19.19 28.84 22.92
CA VAL A 724 -17.99 28.19 22.36
C VAL A 724 -18.19 26.67 22.27
N SER A 725 -17.88 26.07 21.11
CA SER A 725 -17.94 24.61 20.89
C SER A 725 -16.59 23.93 20.65
N GLY A 726 -15.50 24.70 20.52
CA GLY A 726 -14.14 24.17 20.51
C GLY A 726 -13.08 25.21 20.17
N TYR A 727 -11.82 24.82 20.26
CA TYR A 727 -10.66 25.69 20.05
C TYR A 727 -9.56 25.00 19.25
N TYR A 728 -8.64 25.78 18.68
CA TYR A 728 -7.46 25.29 17.98
C TYR A 728 -6.21 25.64 18.78
N LEU A 729 -5.30 24.68 18.99
CA LEU A 729 -4.07 24.93 19.76
C LEU A 729 -3.17 25.97 19.08
N ALA A 730 -2.43 26.75 19.87
CA ALA A 730 -1.51 27.77 19.36
C ALA A 730 -0.22 27.16 18.79
N GLY A 731 0.31 27.83 17.76
CA GLY A 731 1.54 27.47 17.07
C GLY A 731 1.44 27.80 15.58
N THR A 732 2.59 27.85 14.89
CA THR A 732 2.59 27.62 13.43
C THR A 732 2.32 26.13 13.22
N PRO A 733 1.44 25.71 12.29
CA PRO A 733 1.26 24.31 11.94
C PRO A 733 2.50 23.80 11.20
N THR A 734 3.52 23.43 11.98
CA THR A 734 4.64 22.59 11.54
C THR A 734 4.23 21.12 11.50
N LEU A 735 3.10 20.78 12.12
CA LEU A 735 2.41 19.50 12.15
C LEU A 735 0.87 19.79 12.07
N PRO A 736 0.06 19.08 11.25
CA PRO A 736 -1.40 19.24 11.07
C PRO A 736 -2.31 19.03 12.34
N GLY A 737 -3.58 18.61 12.18
CA GLY A 737 -4.49 18.47 13.34
C GLY A 737 -5.97 18.37 12.96
N THR A 738 -6.45 17.14 12.81
CA THR A 738 -7.01 16.73 11.52
C THR A 738 -8.51 17.04 11.33
N PHE A 739 -8.84 17.98 10.46
CA PHE A 739 -10.16 18.06 9.83
C PHE A 739 -10.14 17.35 8.47
N GLN A 740 -10.95 16.31 8.31
CA GLN A 740 -11.19 15.66 7.03
C GLN A 740 -12.42 16.29 6.35
N PRO A 741 -12.24 17.12 5.31
CA PRO A 741 -13.35 17.61 4.53
C PRO A 741 -13.97 16.46 3.71
N VAL A 742 -15.28 16.52 3.54
CA VAL A 742 -16.03 15.68 2.60
C VAL A 742 -16.85 16.56 1.67
N ALA A 743 -17.26 16.02 0.52
CA ALA A 743 -18.30 16.68 -0.26
C ALA A 743 -19.57 16.76 0.60
N PRO A 744 -20.23 17.95 0.73
CA PRO A 744 -21.43 18.11 1.55
C PRO A 744 -22.48 17.01 1.30
N THR A 745 -22.70 16.15 2.30
CA THR A 745 -23.48 14.91 2.19
C THR A 745 -24.58 14.89 3.24
N ARG A 746 -25.80 14.47 2.88
CA ARG A 746 -26.92 14.44 3.82
C ARG A 746 -26.88 13.22 4.74
N PHE A 747 -26.86 13.46 6.05
CA PHE A 747 -26.89 12.42 7.09
C PHE A 747 -28.24 12.36 7.81
N LEU A 748 -28.99 13.46 7.83
CA LEU A 748 -30.33 13.52 8.42
C LEU A 748 -31.29 14.27 7.50
N ASP A 749 -32.49 13.73 7.34
CA ASP A 749 -33.64 14.44 6.77
C ASP A 749 -34.93 13.92 7.43
N THR A 750 -35.44 14.61 8.45
CA THR A 750 -36.64 14.12 9.17
C THR A 750 -37.92 14.19 8.34
N ARG A 751 -37.85 14.80 7.14
CA ARG A 751 -38.95 14.85 6.16
C ARG A 751 -39.14 13.51 5.42
N THR A 752 -38.18 12.58 5.46
CA THR A 752 -38.13 11.43 4.54
C THR A 752 -38.24 10.01 5.11
N PRO A 753 -38.56 9.72 6.39
CA PRO A 753 -39.38 8.54 6.68
C PRO A 753 -40.81 8.77 6.18
N THR A 754 -41.58 7.69 5.99
CA THR A 754 -43.02 7.76 5.70
C THR A 754 -43.78 7.06 6.84
N PRO A 755 -44.53 7.77 7.71
CA PRO A 755 -44.69 9.23 7.76
C PRO A 755 -43.40 9.95 8.19
N ALA A 756 -43.28 11.22 7.80
CA ALA A 756 -42.19 12.07 8.28
C ALA A 756 -42.27 12.22 9.81
N THR A 757 -41.12 12.26 10.48
CA THR A 757 -41.04 12.28 11.95
C THR A 757 -40.37 13.57 12.43
N PRO A 758 -41.13 14.69 12.58
CA PRO A 758 -40.60 15.93 13.13
C PRO A 758 -39.95 15.74 14.50
N ALA A 759 -38.96 16.56 14.83
CA ALA A 759 -38.56 16.77 16.22
C ALA A 759 -39.75 17.35 17.00
N THR A 760 -40.15 16.70 18.09
CA THR A 760 -41.27 17.13 18.94
C THR A 760 -40.89 18.32 19.81
N ALA A 761 -41.88 18.99 20.40
CA ALA A 761 -41.66 19.99 21.46
C ALA A 761 -40.83 19.35 22.60
N ASP A 762 -39.76 20.03 23.01
CA ASP A 762 -38.78 19.56 23.99
C ASP A 762 -38.25 18.13 23.72
N GLY A 763 -38.20 17.71 22.45
CA GLY A 763 -37.72 16.39 22.02
C GLY A 763 -36.31 16.41 21.42
N THR A 764 -35.62 15.27 21.48
CA THR A 764 -34.30 15.06 20.87
C THR A 764 -34.39 14.13 19.66
N VAL A 765 -33.75 14.51 18.56
CA VAL A 765 -33.48 13.65 17.41
C VAL A 765 -31.99 13.28 17.41
N SER A 766 -31.68 11.98 17.36
CA SER A 766 -30.31 11.47 17.30
C SER A 766 -30.01 10.87 15.92
N PHE A 767 -28.82 11.13 15.37
CA PHE A 767 -28.40 10.53 14.10
C PHE A 767 -26.93 10.11 14.15
N LEU A 768 -26.61 9.04 13.41
CA LEU A 768 -25.26 8.45 13.34
C LEU A 768 -24.39 9.25 12.38
N ILE A 769 -23.20 9.65 12.83
CA ILE A 769 -22.15 10.25 12.00
C ILE A 769 -20.93 9.32 11.98
N GLY A 770 -20.36 8.99 13.14
CA GLY A 770 -19.23 8.07 13.24
C GLY A 770 -19.62 6.66 12.76
N GLY A 771 -18.89 6.13 11.78
CA GLY A 771 -19.20 4.85 11.13
C GLY A 771 -20.22 4.94 9.97
N ALA A 772 -20.69 6.14 9.59
CA ALA A 772 -21.65 6.35 8.50
C ALA A 772 -21.03 7.10 7.31
N ASN A 773 -21.43 6.74 6.08
CA ASN A 773 -21.05 7.41 4.83
C ASN A 773 -19.54 7.74 4.67
N GLY A 774 -18.66 6.84 5.13
CA GLY A 774 -17.20 7.01 5.04
C GLY A 774 -16.55 7.84 6.17
N VAL A 775 -17.31 8.24 7.19
CA VAL A 775 -16.75 8.79 8.44
C VAL A 775 -16.35 7.63 9.35
N PRO A 776 -15.12 7.58 9.89
CA PRO A 776 -14.69 6.50 10.78
C PRO A 776 -15.37 6.59 12.15
N THR A 777 -15.42 5.48 12.87
CA THR A 777 -15.94 5.41 14.25
C THR A 777 -15.06 6.15 15.26
N SER A 778 -13.80 6.45 14.92
CA SER A 778 -12.88 7.25 15.72
C SER A 778 -13.10 8.76 15.63
N ALA A 779 -14.05 9.24 14.80
CA ALA A 779 -14.27 10.67 14.62
C ALA A 779 -14.73 11.34 15.94
N SER A 780 -14.00 12.36 16.39
CA SER A 780 -14.21 13.06 17.66
C SER A 780 -15.25 14.18 17.58
N ALA A 781 -15.40 14.81 16.41
CA ALA A 781 -16.35 15.89 16.14
C ALA A 781 -16.76 15.94 14.66
N ALA A 782 -17.86 16.61 14.35
CA ALA A 782 -18.31 16.86 12.98
C ALA A 782 -18.62 18.33 12.74
N THR A 783 -18.42 18.79 11.50
CA THR A 783 -18.93 20.06 10.97
C THR A 783 -20.02 19.77 9.95
N PHE A 784 -21.21 20.30 10.16
CA PHE A 784 -22.36 20.12 9.28
C PHE A 784 -23.24 21.36 9.22
N ASN A 785 -23.97 21.54 8.12
CA ASN A 785 -25.01 22.55 8.04
C ASN A 785 -26.33 21.98 8.57
N LEU A 786 -26.91 22.61 9.58
CA LEU A 786 -28.17 22.23 10.21
C LEU A 786 -29.29 23.15 9.74
N THR A 787 -30.24 22.63 8.97
CA THR A 787 -31.40 23.38 8.49
C THR A 787 -32.66 22.98 9.24
N VAL A 788 -33.30 23.98 9.86
CA VAL A 788 -34.65 23.89 10.41
C VAL A 788 -35.66 24.20 9.31
N ALA A 789 -36.72 23.39 9.19
CA ALA A 789 -37.79 23.59 8.21
C ALA A 789 -39.18 23.28 8.79
N ASN A 790 -40.19 24.04 8.35
CA ASN A 790 -41.58 23.93 8.80
C ASN A 790 -41.79 23.95 10.34
N PRO A 791 -41.10 24.80 11.13
CA PRO A 791 -41.34 24.90 12.57
C PRO A 791 -42.74 25.44 12.85
N THR A 792 -43.45 24.82 13.78
CA THR A 792 -44.84 25.18 14.12
C THR A 792 -44.95 26.26 15.20
N SER A 793 -43.86 26.55 15.91
CA SER A 793 -43.73 27.61 16.92
C SER A 793 -42.35 28.27 16.85
N PHE A 794 -42.11 29.33 17.63
CA PHE A 794 -40.78 29.90 17.82
C PHE A 794 -39.95 29.02 18.76
N GLY A 795 -38.65 28.91 18.50
CA GLY A 795 -37.71 28.24 19.41
C GLY A 795 -36.30 28.13 18.84
N PHE A 796 -35.55 27.14 19.34
CA PHE A 796 -34.20 26.87 18.85
C PHE A 796 -33.81 25.39 18.94
N ILE A 797 -32.79 25.01 18.16
CA ILE A 797 -32.14 23.70 18.24
C ILE A 797 -30.81 23.81 18.98
N THR A 798 -30.56 22.87 19.90
CA THR A 798 -29.26 22.63 20.53
C THR A 798 -28.65 21.35 19.97
N ALA A 799 -27.43 21.43 19.45
CA ALA A 799 -26.66 20.28 18.98
C ALA A 799 -25.59 19.90 20.01
N TYR A 800 -25.49 18.61 20.34
CA TYR A 800 -24.54 18.10 21.33
C TYR A 800 -24.21 16.62 21.10
N ALA A 801 -23.10 16.14 21.68
CA ALA A 801 -22.71 14.74 21.62
C ALA A 801 -23.77 13.82 22.27
N SER A 802 -24.05 12.68 21.65
CA SER A 802 -24.87 11.64 22.28
C SER A 802 -24.20 11.11 23.55
N GLY A 803 -25.00 10.78 24.57
CA GLY A 803 -24.54 10.47 25.93
C GLY A 803 -24.10 11.69 26.77
N GLY A 804 -23.96 12.88 26.17
CA GLY A 804 -23.64 14.12 26.88
C GLY A 804 -24.84 14.76 27.59
N THR A 805 -24.57 15.64 28.55
CA THR A 805 -25.59 16.50 29.17
C THR A 805 -26.05 17.59 28.19
N LEU A 806 -27.34 17.89 28.17
CA LEU A 806 -27.91 18.94 27.31
C LEU A 806 -27.31 20.32 27.67
N PRO A 807 -26.60 21.00 26.75
CA PRO A 807 -26.01 22.31 27.03
C PRO A 807 -27.05 23.45 27.01
N ASN A 808 -26.78 24.52 27.76
CA ASN A 808 -27.54 25.77 27.68
C ASN A 808 -27.01 26.66 26.53
N ALA A 809 -27.04 26.13 25.30
CA ALA A 809 -26.60 26.80 24.09
C ALA A 809 -27.68 26.68 23.01
N SER A 810 -27.82 27.68 22.15
CA SER A 810 -28.70 27.61 20.97
C SER A 810 -27.85 27.65 19.71
N ASN A 811 -28.00 26.68 18.80
CA ASN A 811 -27.28 26.63 17.53
C ASN A 811 -28.10 27.27 16.39
N VAL A 812 -29.37 26.90 16.23
CA VAL A 812 -30.27 27.45 15.21
C VAL A 812 -31.51 28.02 15.89
N ASN A 813 -31.80 29.31 15.72
CA ASN A 813 -33.00 29.96 16.26
C ASN A 813 -33.97 30.23 15.12
N PHE A 814 -35.27 30.01 15.35
CA PHE A 814 -36.29 30.04 14.30
C PHE A 814 -37.63 30.59 14.78
N ALA A 815 -38.32 31.30 13.88
CA ALA A 815 -39.72 31.67 14.01
C ALA A 815 -40.64 30.63 13.32
N LYS A 816 -41.93 30.65 13.65
CA LYS A 816 -42.95 29.78 13.03
C LYS A 816 -42.93 29.92 11.49
N GLY A 817 -42.85 28.80 10.78
CA GLY A 817 -42.83 28.72 9.32
C GLY A 817 -41.48 29.09 8.67
N GLN A 818 -40.46 29.48 9.44
CA GLN A 818 -39.16 29.85 8.90
C GLN A 818 -38.36 28.62 8.42
N ILE A 819 -37.71 28.74 7.27
CA ILE A 819 -36.61 27.84 6.87
C ILE A 819 -35.31 28.57 7.17
N VAL A 820 -34.45 28.00 8.00
CA VAL A 820 -33.21 28.66 8.43
C VAL A 820 -32.09 27.63 8.66
N PRO A 821 -30.93 27.78 8.02
CA PRO A 821 -29.72 27.03 8.31
C PRO A 821 -28.82 27.75 9.33
N ASN A 822 -27.99 26.98 10.04
CA ASN A 822 -26.71 27.45 10.58
C ASN A 822 -25.69 26.30 10.51
N CYS A 823 -24.44 26.64 10.25
CA CYS A 823 -23.33 25.70 10.38
C CYS A 823 -23.11 25.34 11.86
N VAL A 824 -22.81 24.08 12.13
CA VAL A 824 -22.60 23.53 13.46
C VAL A 824 -21.33 22.70 13.47
N THR A 825 -20.41 23.02 14.38
CA THR A 825 -19.29 22.15 14.75
C THR A 825 -19.53 21.65 16.18
N VAL A 826 -19.60 20.33 16.36
CA VAL A 826 -20.01 19.69 17.62
C VAL A 826 -19.29 18.35 17.82
N PRO A 827 -18.90 17.97 19.06
CA PRO A 827 -18.40 16.63 19.35
C PRO A 827 -19.40 15.52 19.01
N ILE A 828 -18.88 14.35 18.64
CA ILE A 828 -19.62 13.12 18.39
C ILE A 828 -19.63 12.29 19.70
N GLY A 829 -20.75 11.64 20.01
CA GLY A 829 -20.85 10.73 21.16
C GLY A 829 -20.04 9.45 20.97
N ALA A 830 -19.72 8.75 22.06
CA ALA A 830 -18.99 7.47 22.00
C ALA A 830 -19.75 6.34 21.26
N ASP A 831 -21.05 6.54 20.98
CA ASP A 831 -21.91 5.70 20.14
C ASP A 831 -21.93 6.12 18.66
N GLY A 832 -21.07 7.06 18.27
CA GLY A 832 -20.98 7.64 16.92
C GLY A 832 -22.04 8.70 16.60
N LYS A 833 -22.89 9.12 17.55
CA LYS A 833 -24.07 9.96 17.27
C LYS A 833 -23.97 11.40 17.76
N VAL A 834 -24.75 12.26 17.09
CA VAL A 834 -25.04 13.63 17.52
C VAL A 834 -26.54 13.75 17.84
N ASN A 835 -26.85 14.48 18.91
CA ASN A 835 -28.19 14.81 19.36
C ASN A 835 -28.57 16.23 18.93
N LEU A 836 -29.81 16.40 18.48
CA LEU A 836 -30.45 17.67 18.14
C LEU A 836 -31.72 17.84 18.99
N TYR A 837 -31.64 18.69 20.01
CA TYR A 837 -32.77 18.98 20.92
C TYR A 837 -33.57 20.19 20.46
N ASN A 838 -34.88 20.03 20.29
CA ASN A 838 -35.81 21.09 19.87
C ASN A 838 -36.43 21.78 21.10
N ARG A 839 -35.87 22.93 21.49
CA ARG A 839 -36.43 23.79 22.54
C ARG A 839 -37.48 24.72 21.94
N SER A 840 -38.70 24.22 21.80
CA SER A 840 -39.87 25.00 21.35
C SER A 840 -41.18 24.39 21.83
N ASN A 841 -42.27 25.15 21.77
CA ASN A 841 -43.63 24.69 22.12
C ASN A 841 -44.32 23.94 20.96
N GLY A 842 -43.56 23.38 20.01
CA GLY A 842 -44.12 22.73 18.82
C GLY A 842 -43.12 21.83 18.10
N THR A 843 -43.56 21.28 16.98
CA THR A 843 -42.72 20.43 16.12
C THR A 843 -41.93 21.21 15.07
N THR A 844 -40.82 20.64 14.60
CA THR A 844 -40.08 21.12 13.42
C THR A 844 -39.39 19.97 12.68
N GLN A 845 -39.10 20.16 11.39
CA GLN A 845 -38.22 19.28 10.62
C GLN A 845 -36.76 19.73 10.72
N LEU A 846 -35.84 18.75 10.66
CA LEU A 846 -34.39 18.92 10.75
C LEU A 846 -33.70 18.22 9.58
N ILE A 847 -32.72 18.90 9.00
CA ILE A 847 -31.88 18.39 7.90
C ILE A 847 -30.42 18.66 8.29
N ALA A 848 -29.55 17.66 8.17
CA ALA A 848 -28.11 17.83 8.43
C ALA A 848 -27.27 17.38 7.22
N ASP A 849 -26.58 18.34 6.60
CA ASP A 849 -25.64 18.11 5.51
C ASP A 849 -24.19 18.25 6.05
N VAL A 850 -23.49 17.12 6.24
CA VAL A 850 -22.12 17.05 6.79
C VAL A 850 -21.09 17.46 5.76
N SER A 851 -20.17 18.36 6.11
CA SER A 851 -19.09 18.85 5.23
C SER A 851 -17.68 18.46 5.70
N GLY A 852 -17.55 17.85 6.89
CA GLY A 852 -16.33 17.17 7.31
C GLY A 852 -16.38 16.73 8.77
N TYR A 853 -15.33 16.03 9.20
CA TYR A 853 -15.18 15.50 10.55
C TYR A 853 -13.76 15.71 11.09
N PHE A 854 -13.62 15.65 12.41
CA PHE A 854 -12.35 15.65 13.11
C PHE A 854 -12.09 14.25 13.66
N LEU A 855 -10.81 13.83 13.73
CA LEU A 855 -10.38 12.58 14.36
C LEU A 855 -10.07 12.75 15.86
#